data_AF-A0A6A6VFW2-F1
#
_entry.id   AF-A0A6A6VFW2-F1
#
_cell.length_a   1.000
_cell.length_b   1.000
_cell.length_c   1.000
_cell.angle_alpha   90.00
_cell.angle_beta   90.00
_cell.angle_gamma   90.00
#
_symmetry.space_group_name_H-M   'P 1'
#
loop_
_entity.id
_entity.type
_entity.pdbx_description
1 polymer ?
#
loop_
_entity_poly.entity_id
_entity_poly.type
_entity_poly.pdbx_seq_one_letter_code
_entity_poly.pdbx_strand_id
1 'polypeptide(L)'
;MSTPSTATATLAPHHQNYHHQRTYTNIVDGKTYVTNGPLVGGFTYHSFGPGTSTSDLRRTATNHARPAPQLPAPAPASPLEDMADERRSQGKRNNPNWAEFYKNGIPKEVIVIDDDDDDAPAPPPSRHTQPSRNGAPTATNTNGTVRHTDKKRKTATTTAYDPVYSQQLSYSTTQTPYVESPHSIDRTTSTKHTTASNSLGSRGGNAVPIAPLDGSVVGQKRKRTRAAAQDEAKEAKRRELDTSDDHPFSLYQPPPNPVIKAKDVVVKVEKDHSSTKDQQVDDEDGHYIVNVDADLTERYTILKLLGQGTFGKVVEAYDKRKGTKCAIKIIRSVPKYRDASRIELRVLATLAANDKYNANRCIHFRECFDFRNHICIVTDLYGQSVFDFLKANQFVPFPSTHIQKFAKQLFTSVAFLHDLNLIHTDLKPENILLVNSSYQTFTYNRTVPSSSTTVARTARHRRVLLDPEIRLIDFGSATFNDEYHSSVVSTRHYRAPEIILNLGWSFPCDIWSIGCILVEFFTGDALFQTHDNLEHLAMMEAVCGGKLDREIVKQVYKNDKGSRNSASSCARSYFKQYRLNYPNGETPSGSRKYVRAMKKLHETIPPLTEFNRQFLDLLTRIFVYDPKKRITAKEALHHPWFKESLNDDGTEAHKIRLSREAKVREQQEAERRREEAERRRAETERRYEREQKGDQRRYQRERAY
;
A
#
# COMPACT_ATOMS: atom_id res chain seq x y z
N MET A 1 -11.02 -2.98 -6.08
CA MET A 1 -11.57 -2.23 -4.93
C MET A 1 -10.42 -1.88 -4.00
N SER A 2 -10.56 -0.89 -3.09
CA SER A 2 -9.44 -0.45 -2.23
C SER A 2 -9.93 -0.05 -0.84
N THR A 3 -9.07 -0.23 0.17
CA THR A 3 -9.19 0.36 1.50
C THR A 3 -8.86 1.87 1.45
N PRO A 4 -9.79 2.78 1.82
CA PRO A 4 -9.49 4.20 1.96
C PRO A 4 -8.98 4.52 3.38
N SER A 5 -7.97 5.37 3.48
CA SER A 5 -7.57 6.00 4.75
C SER A 5 -8.08 7.45 4.79
N THR A 6 -8.30 8.01 5.98
CA THR A 6 -9.03 9.27 6.17
C THR A 6 -8.25 10.52 5.71
N ALA A 7 -8.61 11.04 4.53
CA ALA A 7 -9.19 12.39 4.35
C ALA A 7 -9.24 12.86 2.87
N THR A 8 -10.41 12.79 2.23
CA THR A 8 -10.72 13.57 1.01
C THR A 8 -12.19 14.02 1.03
N ALA A 9 -12.46 15.25 1.50
CA ALA A 9 -13.73 15.91 1.24
C ALA A 9 -13.70 16.52 -0.17
N THR A 10 -14.77 16.35 -0.94
CA THR A 10 -14.84 16.80 -2.33
C THR A 10 -15.21 18.28 -2.44
N LEU A 11 -14.30 19.09 -3.01
CA LEU A 11 -14.60 20.43 -3.51
C LEU A 11 -14.04 20.61 -4.92
N ALA A 12 -14.82 21.28 -5.77
CA ALA A 12 -14.53 21.45 -7.19
C ALA A 12 -13.49 22.55 -7.47
N PRO A 13 -12.73 22.48 -8.58
CA PRO A 13 -11.60 23.36 -8.84
C PRO A 13 -12.01 24.70 -9.46
N HIS A 14 -11.18 25.73 -9.30
CA HIS A 14 -11.18 26.86 -10.24
C HIS A 14 -9.79 27.45 -10.51
N HIS A 15 -9.67 28.08 -11.68
CA HIS A 15 -8.40 28.50 -12.30
C HIS A 15 -8.03 29.97 -12.01
N GLN A 16 -6.76 30.16 -11.65
CA GLN A 16 -5.81 31.17 -12.19
C GLN A 16 -6.05 32.70 -12.15
N ASN A 17 -4.89 33.38 -12.07
CA ASN A 17 -4.51 34.69 -12.64
C ASN A 17 -4.59 35.96 -11.76
N TYR A 18 -3.39 36.54 -11.61
CA TYR A 18 -3.03 37.95 -11.39
C TYR A 18 -4.03 39.01 -11.89
N HIS A 19 -4.09 40.15 -11.17
CA HIS A 19 -3.56 41.41 -11.70
C HIS A 19 -3.17 42.44 -10.61
N HIS A 20 -2.42 43.44 -11.06
CA HIS A 20 -1.78 44.58 -10.38
C HIS A 20 -2.41 45.19 -9.09
N GLN A 21 -1.53 45.65 -8.19
CA GLN A 21 -1.14 47.08 -8.07
C GLN A 21 0.23 47.22 -7.37
N ARG A 22 1.11 48.15 -7.80
CA ARG A 22 1.42 49.48 -7.20
C ARG A 22 1.66 49.46 -5.68
N THR A 23 2.67 50.12 -5.11
CA THR A 23 3.87 50.83 -5.62
C THR A 23 4.79 51.08 -4.43
N TYR A 24 6.11 50.90 -4.57
CA TYR A 24 7.08 51.65 -3.77
C TYR A 24 8.31 52.00 -4.62
N THR A 25 8.67 53.28 -4.59
CA THR A 25 9.81 53.85 -5.31
C THR A 25 11.08 53.74 -4.48
N ASN A 26 12.19 53.39 -5.11
CA ASN A 26 13.51 53.86 -4.69
C ASN A 26 14.33 54.22 -5.93
N ILE A 27 15.02 55.36 -5.87
CA ILE A 27 15.76 55.97 -6.98
C ILE A 27 17.24 55.91 -6.62
N VAL A 28 18.07 55.40 -7.53
CA VAL A 28 19.51 55.66 -7.58
C VAL A 28 19.90 55.83 -9.04
N ASP A 29 20.61 56.90 -9.36
CA ASP A 29 21.02 57.26 -10.72
C ASP A 29 22.23 56.45 -11.24
N GLY A 30 22.35 56.36 -12.57
CA GLY A 30 23.50 55.77 -13.25
C GLY A 30 23.42 55.93 -14.78
N LYS A 31 23.97 57.02 -15.32
CA LYS A 31 23.98 57.32 -16.77
C LYS A 31 25.30 56.93 -17.44
N THR A 32 25.23 56.35 -18.64
CA THR A 32 26.26 56.46 -19.68
C THR A 32 25.67 56.16 -21.07
N TYR A 33 26.37 56.50 -22.17
CA TYR A 33 25.76 56.79 -23.48
C TYR A 33 26.00 55.76 -24.60
N VAL A 34 24.91 55.41 -25.31
CA VAL A 34 24.66 55.48 -26.78
C VAL A 34 25.75 55.04 -27.81
N THR A 35 25.43 54.09 -28.72
CA THR A 35 25.41 54.26 -30.22
C THR A 35 25.16 52.95 -31.05
N ASN A 36 24.19 53.02 -31.98
CA ASN A 36 24.09 52.50 -33.38
C ASN A 36 24.46 51.04 -33.84
N GLY A 37 23.80 50.57 -34.94
CA GLY A 37 24.03 49.31 -35.69
C GLY A 37 24.80 49.52 -37.03
N PRO A 38 24.52 48.85 -38.19
CA PRO A 38 23.43 47.90 -38.55
C PRO A 38 23.75 46.71 -39.56
N LEU A 39 22.75 45.84 -39.82
CA LEU A 39 22.29 45.12 -41.07
C LEU A 39 23.21 44.46 -42.17
N VAL A 40 22.59 43.48 -42.90
CA VAL A 40 22.96 42.80 -44.20
C VAL A 40 24.08 41.72 -44.10
N GLY A 41 24.10 40.55 -44.76
CA GLY A 41 23.25 39.78 -45.73
C GLY A 41 23.69 38.28 -45.74
N GLY A 42 23.47 37.38 -46.72
CA GLY A 42 22.74 37.34 -48.01
C GLY A 42 23.07 36.10 -48.89
N PHE A 43 22.24 35.80 -49.92
CA PHE A 43 22.46 34.92 -51.12
C PHE A 43 22.43 33.35 -51.09
N THR A 44 22.19 32.80 -52.29
CA THR A 44 21.88 31.38 -52.69
C THR A 44 22.46 31.07 -54.09
N TYR A 45 22.72 29.80 -54.46
CA TYR A 45 22.99 29.40 -55.87
C TYR A 45 22.66 27.91 -56.21
N HIS A 46 22.91 27.48 -57.46
CA HIS A 46 22.33 26.34 -58.19
C HIS A 46 23.35 25.75 -59.22
N SER A 47 23.27 24.54 -59.80
CA SER A 47 22.43 23.31 -59.64
C SER A 47 23.05 22.16 -60.50
N PHE A 48 22.26 21.27 -61.12
CA PHE A 48 22.53 20.22 -62.16
C PHE A 48 22.75 18.75 -61.73
N GLY A 49 22.29 17.82 -62.61
CA GLY A 49 22.39 16.34 -62.57
C GLY A 49 23.04 15.79 -63.87
N PRO A 50 22.61 14.66 -64.52
CA PRO A 50 21.41 13.80 -64.31
C PRO A 50 21.60 12.25 -64.57
N GLY A 51 20.50 11.45 -64.58
CA GLY A 51 20.39 10.07 -65.17
C GLY A 51 19.51 9.05 -64.36
N THR A 52 18.23 8.74 -64.70
CA THR A 52 17.68 7.64 -65.59
C THR A 52 17.90 6.19 -65.07
N SER A 53 16.97 5.19 -65.06
CA SER A 53 15.54 4.98 -65.50
C SER A 53 14.84 3.96 -64.53
N THR A 54 13.87 3.03 -64.70
CA THR A 54 12.97 2.33 -65.69
C THR A 54 11.95 1.45 -64.84
N SER A 55 10.91 0.68 -65.26
CA SER A 55 9.87 0.70 -66.34
C SER A 55 8.80 -0.46 -66.18
N ASP A 56 7.50 -0.14 -66.19
CA ASP A 56 6.33 -0.95 -66.70
C ASP A 56 5.87 -2.32 -66.09
N LEU A 57 4.88 -3.02 -66.69
CA LEU A 57 3.41 -2.97 -66.40
C LEU A 57 2.55 -4.22 -66.84
N ARG A 58 1.52 -4.60 -66.03
CA ARG A 58 0.18 -5.27 -66.31
C ARG A 58 -0.04 -6.56 -67.18
N ARG A 59 -0.83 -7.53 -66.64
CA ARG A 59 -1.93 -8.40 -67.21
C ARG A 59 -2.79 -9.02 -66.05
N THR A 60 -4.06 -9.52 -66.05
CA THR A 60 -5.26 -9.75 -66.93
C THR A 60 -5.47 -11.14 -67.62
N ALA A 61 -6.66 -11.80 -67.70
CA ALA A 61 -7.88 -12.02 -66.84
C ALA A 61 -9.00 -12.87 -67.57
N THR A 62 -9.75 -13.81 -66.90
CA THR A 62 -10.89 -14.62 -67.50
C THR A 62 -11.86 -15.32 -66.48
N ASN A 63 -13.00 -15.88 -66.95
CA ASN A 63 -14.15 -16.49 -66.20
C ASN A 63 -14.50 -17.96 -66.62
N HIS A 64 -15.40 -18.69 -65.92
CA HIS A 64 -16.50 -19.59 -66.43
C HIS A 64 -17.38 -20.21 -65.29
N ALA A 65 -18.48 -20.98 -65.58
CA ALA A 65 -19.54 -21.33 -64.59
C ALA A 65 -20.47 -22.57 -64.91
N ARG A 66 -21.37 -22.93 -63.95
CA ARG A 66 -22.55 -23.88 -63.97
C ARG A 66 -22.28 -25.42 -63.92
N PRO A 67 -23.28 -26.31 -63.61
CA PRO A 67 -24.53 -26.20 -62.81
C PRO A 67 -24.73 -27.38 -61.79
N ALA A 68 -25.95 -27.62 -61.24
CA ALA A 68 -26.25 -28.68 -60.25
C ALA A 68 -27.69 -29.31 -60.35
N PRO A 69 -27.90 -30.51 -59.78
CA PRO A 69 -29.19 -31.09 -59.29
C PRO A 69 -29.08 -31.54 -57.78
N GLN A 70 -30.04 -32.12 -57.03
CA GLN A 70 -31.54 -32.20 -56.97
C GLN A 70 -31.96 -32.70 -55.54
N LEU A 71 -33.26 -32.81 -55.23
CA LEU A 71 -33.84 -33.33 -53.96
C LEU A 71 -35.21 -34.05 -54.18
N PRO A 72 -35.63 -34.95 -53.28
CA PRO A 72 -37.04 -35.28 -53.02
C PRO A 72 -37.48 -35.08 -51.53
N ALA A 73 -38.73 -35.45 -51.19
CA ALA A 73 -39.53 -34.87 -50.10
C ALA A 73 -39.99 -35.86 -48.97
N PRO A 74 -40.64 -35.41 -47.87
CA PRO A 74 -40.89 -36.20 -46.64
C PRO A 74 -42.33 -36.73 -46.45
N ALA A 75 -42.55 -37.57 -45.42
CA ALA A 75 -43.84 -38.12 -44.97
C ALA A 75 -43.88 -38.36 -43.42
N PRO A 76 -45.05 -38.57 -42.76
CA PRO A 76 -45.25 -38.16 -41.36
C PRO A 76 -45.78 -39.21 -40.33
N ALA A 77 -45.70 -38.83 -39.04
CA ALA A 77 -46.62 -39.04 -37.90
C ALA A 77 -47.26 -40.42 -37.53
N SER A 78 -47.24 -40.75 -36.22
CA SER A 78 -48.36 -41.32 -35.45
C SER A 78 -48.07 -41.34 -33.92
N PRO A 79 -49.08 -41.47 -33.01
CA PRO A 79 -48.97 -41.09 -31.58
C PRO A 79 -49.45 -42.18 -30.57
N LEU A 80 -49.81 -41.76 -29.33
CA LEU A 80 -50.42 -42.52 -28.21
C LEU A 80 -49.40 -43.37 -27.39
N GLU A 81 -49.52 -43.67 -26.09
CA GLU A 81 -50.37 -43.30 -24.92
C GLU A 81 -49.65 -43.91 -23.65
N ASP A 82 -49.81 -43.56 -22.37
CA ASP A 82 -50.50 -42.51 -21.59
C ASP A 82 -49.90 -42.49 -20.13
N MET A 83 -50.55 -41.82 -19.15
CA MET A 83 -50.37 -41.87 -17.67
C MET A 83 -49.31 -40.94 -17.06
N ALA A 84 -49.62 -40.41 -15.86
CA ALA A 84 -49.02 -39.20 -15.30
C ALA A 84 -48.35 -39.40 -13.92
N ASP A 85 -47.47 -38.46 -13.55
CA ASP A 85 -47.17 -38.12 -12.15
C ASP A 85 -46.77 -36.62 -12.01
N GLU A 86 -46.91 -36.04 -10.82
CA GLU A 86 -46.99 -34.60 -10.59
C GLU A 86 -45.62 -33.87 -10.46
N ARG A 87 -45.38 -32.81 -11.26
CA ARG A 87 -44.35 -31.78 -10.92
C ARG A 87 -44.73 -30.33 -11.26
N ARG A 88 -45.07 -29.57 -10.21
CA ARG A 88 -44.88 -28.12 -9.98
C ARG A 88 -45.05 -27.16 -11.17
N SER A 89 -46.13 -26.36 -11.11
CA SER A 89 -46.31 -25.15 -11.92
C SER A 89 -45.23 -24.08 -11.66
N GLN A 90 -44.68 -23.48 -12.72
CA GLN A 90 -43.92 -22.24 -12.61
C GLN A 90 -44.87 -21.04 -12.41
N GLY A 91 -44.68 -20.28 -11.33
CA GLY A 91 -45.43 -19.04 -11.09
C GLY A 91 -44.96 -17.90 -11.99
N LYS A 92 -45.89 -17.13 -12.56
CA LYS A 92 -45.59 -15.92 -13.33
C LYS A 92 -44.80 -14.92 -12.46
N ARG A 93 -43.65 -14.44 -12.93
CA ARG A 93 -42.99 -13.27 -12.35
C ARG A 93 -43.86 -12.03 -12.62
N ASN A 94 -44.23 -11.30 -11.58
CA ASN A 94 -44.81 -9.95 -11.73
C ASN A 94 -43.72 -8.97 -12.16
N ASN A 95 -44.04 -8.09 -13.11
CA ASN A 95 -43.18 -6.92 -13.37
C ASN A 95 -43.29 -5.92 -12.20
N PRO A 96 -42.17 -5.30 -11.76
CA PRO A 96 -42.20 -4.30 -10.70
C PRO A 96 -42.88 -3.00 -11.15
N ASN A 97 -43.55 -2.33 -10.21
CA ASN A 97 -44.24 -1.06 -10.46
C ASN A 97 -43.26 0.13 -10.38
N TRP A 98 -42.62 0.46 -11.50
CA TRP A 98 -41.64 1.56 -11.58
C TRP A 98 -42.20 2.94 -11.13
N ALA A 99 -43.50 3.17 -11.23
CA ALA A 99 -44.12 4.42 -10.78
C ALA A 99 -44.11 4.58 -9.24
N GLU A 100 -44.09 3.47 -8.50
CA GLU A 100 -43.94 3.47 -7.05
C GLU A 100 -42.47 3.66 -6.64
N PHE A 101 -41.55 3.00 -7.35
CA PHE A 101 -40.11 3.08 -7.11
C PHE A 101 -39.55 4.51 -7.20
N TYR A 102 -40.01 5.32 -8.16
CA TYR A 102 -39.56 6.70 -8.35
C TYR A 102 -40.37 7.77 -7.58
N LYS A 103 -41.33 7.37 -6.73
CA LYS A 103 -42.25 8.30 -6.02
C LYS A 103 -41.52 9.35 -5.17
N ASN A 104 -40.33 9.02 -4.66
CA ASN A 104 -39.52 9.90 -3.81
C ASN A 104 -38.36 10.58 -4.58
N GLY A 105 -38.38 10.55 -5.91
CA GLY A 105 -37.30 11.04 -6.77
C GLY A 105 -36.24 9.98 -7.11
N ILE A 106 -35.30 10.34 -7.98
CA ILE A 106 -34.20 9.47 -8.40
C ILE A 106 -33.08 9.53 -7.34
N PRO A 107 -32.49 8.39 -6.92
CA PRO A 107 -31.33 8.37 -6.02
C PRO A 107 -30.16 9.21 -6.54
N LYS A 108 -29.43 9.86 -5.63
CA LYS A 108 -28.30 10.75 -5.97
C LYS A 108 -27.07 10.02 -6.51
N GLU A 109 -27.00 8.70 -6.34
CA GLU A 109 -25.96 7.84 -6.87
C GLU A 109 -26.62 6.70 -7.66
N VAL A 110 -26.15 6.47 -8.88
CA VAL A 110 -26.58 5.36 -9.74
C VAL A 110 -25.42 4.38 -9.83
N ILE A 111 -25.54 3.25 -9.12
CA ILE A 111 -24.60 2.15 -9.22
C ILE A 111 -25.03 1.30 -10.42
N VAL A 112 -24.19 1.26 -11.46
CA VAL A 112 -24.31 0.24 -12.51
C VAL A 112 -23.81 -1.07 -11.93
N ILE A 113 -24.66 -2.09 -11.98
CA ILE A 113 -24.32 -3.47 -11.66
C ILE A 113 -24.36 -4.23 -12.98
N ASP A 114 -23.21 -4.74 -13.42
CA ASP A 114 -23.11 -5.61 -14.60
C ASP A 114 -23.34 -7.07 -14.12
N ASP A 115 -24.60 -7.52 -14.13
CA ASP A 115 -25.00 -8.88 -13.77
C ASP A 115 -24.78 -9.86 -14.95
N ASP A 116 -23.53 -10.27 -15.18
CA ASP A 116 -23.15 -11.30 -16.18
C ASP A 116 -23.40 -12.75 -15.66
N ASP A 117 -24.67 -13.08 -15.37
CA ASP A 117 -25.12 -14.45 -14.98
C ASP A 117 -25.19 -15.40 -16.20
N ASP A 118 -24.03 -15.88 -16.68
CA ASP A 118 -23.91 -16.71 -17.90
C ASP A 118 -23.62 -18.21 -17.59
N ASP A 119 -24.49 -18.85 -16.79
CA ASP A 119 -24.47 -20.31 -16.51
C ASP A 119 -25.60 -21.04 -17.26
N ALA A 120 -25.46 -21.11 -18.60
CA ALA A 120 -26.40 -21.80 -19.49
C ALA A 120 -25.66 -22.59 -20.60
N PRO A 121 -25.93 -23.89 -20.79
CA PRO A 121 -25.22 -24.70 -21.79
C PRO A 121 -25.63 -24.34 -23.24
N ALA A 122 -24.63 -24.19 -24.11
CA ALA A 122 -24.81 -23.65 -25.45
C ALA A 122 -25.58 -24.59 -26.43
N PRO A 123 -26.52 -24.07 -27.24
CA PRO A 123 -27.21 -24.84 -28.28
C PRO A 123 -26.37 -24.97 -29.58
N PRO A 124 -26.62 -26.00 -30.41
CA PRO A 124 -25.89 -26.23 -31.66
C PRO A 124 -26.27 -25.22 -32.78
N PRO A 125 -25.37 -24.97 -33.75
CA PRO A 125 -25.52 -23.88 -34.73
C PRO A 125 -26.50 -24.21 -35.87
N SER A 126 -27.36 -23.24 -36.21
CA SER A 126 -28.21 -23.27 -37.40
C SER A 126 -27.73 -22.28 -38.47
N ARG A 127 -28.05 -22.55 -39.75
CA ARG A 127 -27.53 -21.78 -40.90
C ARG A 127 -28.42 -20.59 -41.25
N HIS A 128 -27.83 -19.42 -41.44
CA HIS A 128 -28.52 -18.31 -42.11
C HIS A 128 -28.63 -18.56 -43.62
N THR A 129 -29.81 -18.25 -44.17
CA THR A 129 -30.05 -18.03 -45.62
C THR A 129 -30.71 -16.66 -45.82
N GLN A 130 -30.57 -16.10 -47.02
CA GLN A 130 -30.96 -14.72 -47.33
C GLN A 130 -32.41 -14.58 -47.82
N PRO A 131 -33.03 -13.40 -47.66
CA PRO A 131 -34.17 -12.99 -48.47
C PRO A 131 -33.76 -12.23 -49.75
N SER A 132 -34.40 -12.58 -50.85
CA SER A 132 -34.51 -11.83 -52.12
C SER A 132 -35.87 -12.26 -52.71
N ARG A 133 -36.66 -11.48 -53.45
CA ARG A 133 -36.51 -10.16 -54.11
C ARG A 133 -37.95 -9.68 -54.44
N ASN A 134 -38.31 -8.40 -54.54
CA ASN A 134 -38.37 -7.60 -55.78
C ASN A 134 -39.38 -6.45 -55.55
N GLY A 135 -39.29 -5.35 -56.31
CA GLY A 135 -40.35 -4.32 -56.37
C GLY A 135 -39.85 -2.92 -56.73
N ALA A 136 -40.13 -2.45 -57.95
CA ALA A 136 -39.83 -1.11 -58.49
C ALA A 136 -40.53 -0.96 -59.87
N PRO A 137 -40.59 0.23 -60.51
CA PRO A 137 -40.30 1.60 -60.04
C PRO A 137 -41.43 2.62 -60.34
N THR A 138 -41.37 3.80 -59.72
CA THR A 138 -41.88 5.08 -60.30
C THR A 138 -41.07 6.25 -59.73
N ALA A 139 -40.98 7.37 -60.47
CA ALA A 139 -40.17 8.54 -60.10
C ALA A 139 -40.99 9.83 -60.12
N THR A 140 -40.58 10.84 -59.34
CA THR A 140 -40.73 12.28 -59.65
C THR A 140 -39.87 13.15 -58.71
N ASN A 141 -39.36 14.27 -59.24
CA ASN A 141 -38.78 15.38 -58.45
C ASN A 141 -39.88 16.30 -57.89
N THR A 142 -39.61 17.01 -56.79
CA THR A 142 -40.04 18.42 -56.59
C THR A 142 -39.22 19.12 -55.49
N ASN A 143 -39.13 20.46 -55.54
CA ASN A 143 -38.33 21.31 -54.64
C ASN A 143 -39.18 22.09 -53.60
N GLY A 144 -38.52 22.52 -52.51
CA GLY A 144 -38.95 23.60 -51.57
C GLY A 144 -38.14 23.50 -50.26
N THR A 145 -37.36 24.47 -49.73
CA THR A 145 -37.57 25.92 -49.43
C THR A 145 -38.79 26.15 -48.52
N VAL A 146 -38.79 26.88 -47.38
CA VAL A 146 -38.04 28.06 -46.83
C VAL A 146 -37.97 27.90 -45.27
N ARG A 147 -36.85 28.05 -44.51
CA ARG A 147 -36.03 29.21 -44.03
C ARG A 147 -36.58 30.06 -42.83
N HIS A 148 -35.82 30.08 -41.70
CA HIS A 148 -35.85 31.01 -40.52
C HIS A 148 -37.09 30.97 -39.57
N THR A 149 -37.08 31.39 -38.29
CA THR A 149 -36.30 32.45 -37.56
C THR A 149 -36.01 32.17 -36.05
N ASP A 150 -35.00 32.86 -35.48
CA ASP A 150 -34.67 32.94 -34.04
C ASP A 150 -35.68 33.68 -33.12
N LYS A 151 -35.55 33.48 -31.78
CA LYS A 151 -35.71 34.56 -30.77
C LYS A 151 -35.03 34.26 -29.42
N LYS A 152 -34.96 35.26 -28.53
CA LYS A 152 -33.89 35.45 -27.51
C LYS A 152 -34.40 35.72 -26.07
N ARG A 153 -33.66 35.21 -25.08
CA ARG A 153 -33.27 35.85 -23.78
C ARG A 153 -34.36 36.37 -22.80
N LYS A 154 -34.45 35.70 -21.63
CA LYS A 154 -34.78 36.16 -20.25
C LYS A 154 -33.58 36.20 -19.28
N THR A 155 -33.48 37.06 -18.26
CA THR A 155 -32.44 36.96 -17.20
C THR A 155 -32.92 37.48 -15.84
N ALA A 156 -32.56 36.74 -14.77
CA ALA A 156 -32.30 37.15 -13.38
C ALA A 156 -33.20 38.15 -12.62
N THR A 157 -33.51 37.83 -11.36
CA THR A 157 -33.70 38.81 -10.28
C THR A 157 -33.24 38.19 -8.96
N THR A 158 -32.75 39.01 -8.02
CA THR A 158 -32.10 38.58 -6.77
C THR A 158 -32.55 39.45 -5.59
N THR A 159 -32.73 38.83 -4.43
CA THR A 159 -32.79 39.47 -3.10
C THR A 159 -32.01 38.56 -2.13
N ALA A 160 -30.86 38.90 -1.55
CA ALA A 160 -30.34 40.15 -0.97
C ALA A 160 -30.82 40.40 0.47
N TYR A 161 -30.02 39.90 1.42
CA TYR A 161 -29.85 40.46 2.77
C TYR A 161 -28.41 40.20 3.24
N ASP A 162 -27.88 41.04 4.12
CA ASP A 162 -26.43 41.24 4.32
C ASP A 162 -26.03 41.15 5.81
N PRO A 163 -24.98 40.39 6.21
CA PRO A 163 -24.54 40.29 7.60
C PRO A 163 -23.44 41.31 7.95
N VAL A 164 -23.78 42.26 8.83
CA VAL A 164 -22.85 43.22 9.44
C VAL A 164 -21.69 42.51 10.16
N TYR A 165 -20.45 42.96 9.91
CA TYR A 165 -19.24 42.41 10.55
C TYR A 165 -18.72 43.34 11.65
N SER A 166 -19.08 43.07 12.91
CA SER A 166 -18.56 43.79 14.09
C SER A 166 -17.34 43.06 14.67
N GLN A 167 -16.22 43.77 14.83
CA GLN A 167 -15.06 43.29 15.58
C GLN A 167 -15.29 43.41 17.09
N GLN A 168 -14.87 42.41 17.88
CA GLN A 168 -13.90 42.51 18.99
C GLN A 168 -14.05 41.41 20.06
N LEU A 169 -12.90 40.85 20.48
CA LEU A 169 -12.62 40.27 21.81
C LEU A 169 -13.47 39.04 22.23
N SER A 170 -13.13 38.27 23.28
CA SER A 170 -11.99 38.32 24.20
C SER A 170 -11.35 36.93 24.41
N TYR A 171 -10.06 36.92 24.71
CA TYR A 171 -9.35 35.78 25.28
C TYR A 171 -9.48 35.80 26.81
N SER A 172 -9.72 34.64 27.43
CA SER A 172 -9.71 34.50 28.89
C SER A 172 -8.58 33.56 29.32
N THR A 173 -7.71 34.06 30.20
CA THR A 173 -6.53 33.34 30.70
C THR A 173 -6.72 33.04 32.18
N THR A 174 -6.61 31.77 32.57
CA THR A 174 -6.39 31.37 33.97
C THR A 174 -5.20 30.41 34.04
N GLN A 175 -4.06 30.95 34.44
CA GLN A 175 -2.95 30.19 35.02
C GLN A 175 -3.35 29.77 36.45
N THR A 176 -2.84 28.68 37.02
CA THR A 176 -1.62 28.63 37.85
C THR A 176 -1.63 27.29 38.62
N PRO A 177 -0.56 26.91 39.36
CA PRO A 177 0.85 26.98 39.01
C PRO A 177 1.54 25.61 39.12
N TYR A 178 2.75 25.50 38.55
CA TYR A 178 3.66 24.37 38.79
C TYR A 178 4.36 24.55 40.15
N VAL A 179 4.43 23.51 40.99
CA VAL A 179 5.16 23.56 42.27
C VAL A 179 6.50 22.84 42.12
N GLU A 180 7.57 23.61 42.25
CA GLU A 180 8.96 23.13 42.34
C GLU A 180 9.48 23.43 43.75
N SER A 181 10.32 22.56 44.33
CA SER A 181 10.98 22.82 45.62
C SER A 181 12.27 22.00 45.78
N PRO A 182 13.29 22.51 46.53
CA PRO A 182 14.68 22.27 46.14
C PRO A 182 15.58 21.69 47.25
N HIS A 183 16.36 20.67 46.91
CA HIS A 183 17.46 20.13 47.71
C HIS A 183 18.62 19.69 46.79
N SER A 184 19.89 19.79 47.16
CA SER A 184 20.55 20.73 48.08
C SER A 184 22.01 20.86 47.64
N ILE A 185 22.67 21.97 47.94
CA ILE A 185 24.12 22.08 47.75
C ILE A 185 24.78 21.46 48.97
N ASP A 186 25.74 20.54 48.77
CA ASP A 186 26.80 20.36 49.75
C ASP A 186 28.14 19.92 49.13
N ARG A 187 29.24 20.22 49.81
CA ARG A 187 30.63 20.01 49.35
C ARG A 187 31.47 19.32 50.43
N THR A 188 32.11 18.20 50.10
CA THR A 188 33.31 17.67 50.78
C THR A 188 33.91 16.60 49.86
N THR A 189 34.94 16.86 49.04
CA THR A 189 36.40 16.88 49.34
C THR A 189 36.99 15.54 49.78
N SER A 190 38.13 15.17 49.15
CA SER A 190 39.04 14.03 49.41
C SER A 190 38.65 12.69 48.73
N THR A 191 39.57 11.91 48.14
CA THR A 191 41.03 12.11 47.90
C THR A 191 41.48 11.46 46.58
N LYS A 192 42.72 11.74 46.13
CA LYS A 192 43.32 11.25 44.87
C LYS A 192 44.13 9.96 45.07
N HIS A 193 44.18 9.08 44.07
CA HIS A 193 45.32 8.25 43.59
C HIS A 193 44.78 7.40 42.39
N THR A 194 45.33 7.37 41.16
CA THR A 194 46.60 6.79 40.65
C THR A 194 46.77 5.29 40.98
N THR A 195 47.07 4.35 40.06
CA THR A 195 47.52 4.47 38.64
C THR A 195 47.37 3.14 37.84
N ALA A 196 47.26 3.26 36.50
CA ALA A 196 47.75 2.38 35.42
C ALA A 196 47.87 0.82 35.55
N SER A 197 47.10 0.12 34.70
CA SER A 197 47.54 -0.76 33.57
C SER A 197 48.32 -2.10 33.74
N ASN A 198 47.93 -3.08 32.88
CA ASN A 198 48.70 -4.21 32.29
C ASN A 198 49.16 -5.36 33.24
N SER A 199 49.01 -6.67 32.97
CA SER A 199 49.14 -7.40 31.69
C SER A 199 48.79 -8.91 31.79
N LEU A 200 48.36 -9.49 30.65
CA LEU A 200 48.63 -10.85 30.12
C LEU A 200 48.77 -12.11 31.02
N GLY A 201 48.01 -13.15 30.68
CA GLY A 201 48.31 -14.56 30.98
C GLY A 201 47.40 -15.52 30.20
N SER A 202 47.94 -16.38 29.34
CA SER A 202 47.14 -17.32 28.52
C SER A 202 47.86 -18.65 28.25
N ARG A 203 47.10 -19.76 28.42
CA ARG A 203 47.35 -21.21 28.25
C ARG A 203 46.63 -21.94 29.42
N GLY A 204 46.00 -23.10 29.28
CA GLY A 204 45.79 -23.94 28.10
C GLY A 204 45.99 -25.43 28.43
N GLY A 205 44.91 -26.23 28.49
CA GLY A 205 44.98 -27.67 28.79
C GLY A 205 43.60 -28.36 28.76
N ASN A 206 43.56 -29.61 28.31
CA ASN A 206 42.34 -30.43 28.14
C ASN A 206 42.27 -31.55 29.20
N ALA A 207 41.05 -31.94 29.65
CA ALA A 207 40.71 -33.33 30.01
C ALA A 207 39.21 -33.53 30.39
N VAL A 208 38.42 -34.09 29.45
CA VAL A 208 37.35 -35.15 29.57
C VAL A 208 36.33 -35.19 30.77
N PRO A 209 35.21 -35.97 30.70
CA PRO A 209 33.95 -35.58 31.35
C PRO A 209 33.46 -36.48 32.52
N ILE A 210 32.56 -35.95 33.36
CA ILE A 210 31.74 -36.72 34.31
C ILE A 210 30.29 -36.20 34.31
N ALA A 211 29.31 -37.12 34.26
CA ALA A 211 27.89 -36.91 34.53
C ALA A 211 27.22 -38.29 34.76
N PRO A 212 26.00 -38.39 35.33
CA PRO A 212 25.30 -37.46 36.21
C PRO A 212 24.92 -38.10 37.57
N LEU A 213 24.43 -37.32 38.53
CA LEU A 213 23.57 -37.81 39.62
C LEU A 213 22.42 -36.82 39.91
N ASP A 214 21.39 -37.32 40.59
CA ASP A 214 20.00 -36.88 40.45
C ASP A 214 19.48 -35.99 41.62
N GLY A 215 18.30 -35.40 41.45
CA GLY A 215 17.36 -35.16 42.56
C GLY A 215 17.11 -33.71 42.99
N SER A 216 16.37 -32.91 42.20
CA SER A 216 15.54 -31.83 42.78
C SER A 216 14.30 -31.49 41.95
N VAL A 217 13.15 -31.35 42.64
CA VAL A 217 11.82 -31.18 42.00
C VAL A 217 11.57 -29.71 41.61
N VAL A 218 11.35 -29.45 40.32
CA VAL A 218 11.15 -28.09 39.80
C VAL A 218 9.66 -27.71 39.76
N GLY A 219 9.25 -26.80 40.65
CA GLY A 219 7.88 -26.25 40.69
C GLY A 219 7.51 -25.45 39.43
N GLN A 220 6.34 -25.76 38.84
CA GLN A 220 5.97 -25.35 37.47
C GLN A 220 5.74 -23.85 37.21
N LYS A 221 5.79 -22.96 38.22
CA LYS A 221 5.40 -21.53 38.07
C LYS A 221 6.38 -20.66 37.26
N ARG A 222 7.59 -21.12 36.92
CA ARG A 222 8.62 -20.32 36.19
C ARG A 222 8.59 -20.44 34.65
N LYS A 223 7.62 -21.14 34.05
CA LYS A 223 7.64 -21.41 32.59
C LYS A 223 7.18 -20.22 31.72
N ARG A 224 6.37 -19.30 32.25
CA ARG A 224 5.69 -18.25 31.44
C ARG A 224 6.60 -17.07 31.06
N THR A 225 7.42 -16.57 31.99
CA THR A 225 8.39 -15.47 31.72
C THR A 225 9.55 -15.90 30.84
N ARG A 226 10.00 -17.16 30.96
CA ARG A 226 11.11 -17.71 30.15
C ARG A 226 10.80 -17.76 28.65
N ALA A 227 9.53 -17.85 28.25
CA ALA A 227 9.13 -17.82 26.85
C ALA A 227 9.31 -16.42 26.24
N ALA A 228 8.69 -15.40 26.83
CA ALA A 228 8.81 -14.01 26.36
C ALA A 228 10.28 -13.55 26.29
N ALA A 229 11.07 -13.80 27.34
CA ALA A 229 12.49 -13.47 27.36
C ALA A 229 13.33 -14.30 26.36
N GLN A 230 12.89 -15.50 25.97
CA GLN A 230 13.53 -16.27 24.90
C GLN A 230 13.19 -15.74 23.51
N ASP A 231 11.98 -15.21 23.30
CA ASP A 231 11.58 -14.65 22.01
C ASP A 231 12.21 -13.26 21.81
N GLU A 232 12.22 -12.42 22.85
CA GLU A 232 12.95 -11.14 22.90
C GLU A 232 14.47 -11.34 22.66
N ALA A 233 15.10 -12.35 23.28
CA ALA A 233 16.51 -12.66 23.06
C ALA A 233 16.80 -13.21 21.64
N LYS A 234 15.86 -13.92 21.00
CA LYS A 234 15.98 -14.32 19.59
C LYS A 234 15.84 -13.13 18.65
N GLU A 235 14.95 -12.19 18.96
CA GLU A 235 14.75 -10.98 18.19
C GLU A 235 15.95 -10.03 18.30
N ALA A 236 16.53 -9.89 19.50
CA ALA A 236 17.81 -9.20 19.70
C ALA A 236 18.93 -9.84 18.86
N LYS A 237 19.04 -11.19 18.87
CA LYS A 237 20.03 -11.91 18.03
C LYS A 237 19.77 -11.76 16.53
N ARG A 238 18.51 -11.57 16.10
CA ARG A 238 18.18 -11.21 14.71
C ARG A 238 18.63 -9.79 14.37
N ARG A 239 18.44 -8.83 15.28
CA ARG A 239 18.92 -7.45 15.08
C ARG A 239 20.45 -7.36 15.03
N GLU A 240 21.17 -8.25 15.72
CA GLU A 240 22.63 -8.39 15.56
C GLU A 240 23.01 -8.97 14.19
N LEU A 241 22.29 -9.98 13.69
CA LEU A 241 22.50 -10.54 12.34
C LEU A 241 22.16 -9.55 11.20
N ASP A 242 21.17 -8.66 11.37
CA ASP A 242 20.86 -7.57 10.42
C ASP A 242 21.86 -6.38 10.54
N THR A 243 22.88 -6.48 11.40
CA THR A 243 24.03 -5.54 11.47
C THR A 243 25.35 -6.12 10.95
N SER A 244 25.42 -7.43 10.65
CA SER A 244 26.48 -7.98 9.80
C SER A 244 26.18 -7.69 8.33
N ASP A 245 27.20 -7.22 7.60
CA ASP A 245 27.11 -6.74 6.20
C ASP A 245 27.00 -7.88 5.16
N ASP A 246 26.29 -8.95 5.53
CA ASP A 246 26.35 -10.24 4.86
C ASP A 246 25.20 -10.39 3.84
N HIS A 247 25.53 -10.19 2.57
CA HIS A 247 24.74 -10.37 1.34
C HIS A 247 23.27 -9.88 1.37
N PRO A 248 22.82 -8.96 0.48
CA PRO A 248 21.42 -8.47 0.49
C PRO A 248 20.31 -9.54 0.43
N PHE A 249 20.60 -10.70 -0.15
CA PHE A 249 19.71 -11.86 -0.26
C PHE A 249 19.65 -12.74 1.01
N SER A 250 20.53 -12.55 2.01
CA SER A 250 20.59 -13.36 3.25
C SER A 250 19.32 -13.30 4.11
N LEU A 251 18.58 -12.19 4.00
CA LEU A 251 17.31 -11.98 4.69
C LEU A 251 16.13 -12.70 4.02
N TYR A 252 16.30 -13.16 2.78
CA TYR A 252 15.24 -13.83 2.03
C TYR A 252 15.22 -15.33 2.35
N GLN A 253 14.13 -15.79 2.95
CA GLN A 253 13.90 -17.21 3.18
C GLN A 253 12.86 -17.72 2.18
N PRO A 254 13.26 -18.49 1.13
CA PRO A 254 12.28 -19.06 0.21
C PRO A 254 11.31 -20.00 0.95
N PRO A 255 10.08 -20.17 0.45
CA PRO A 255 9.14 -21.12 1.02
C PRO A 255 9.69 -22.57 0.92
N PRO A 256 9.21 -23.50 1.76
CA PRO A 256 9.48 -24.92 1.61
C PRO A 256 9.16 -25.43 0.21
N ASN A 257 9.90 -26.45 -0.25
CA ASN A 257 9.63 -27.16 -1.50
C ASN A 257 9.24 -28.61 -1.18
N PRO A 258 8.02 -29.07 -1.54
CA PRO A 258 6.93 -28.32 -2.17
C PRO A 258 6.31 -27.27 -1.23
N VAL A 259 5.73 -26.22 -1.83
CA VAL A 259 5.02 -25.15 -1.11
C VAL A 259 3.86 -25.73 -0.30
N ILE A 260 3.75 -25.34 0.97
CA ILE A 260 2.72 -25.82 1.88
C ILE A 260 1.41 -25.09 1.56
N LYS A 261 0.52 -25.74 0.80
CA LYS A 261 -0.85 -25.25 0.61
C LYS A 261 -1.60 -25.30 1.95
N ALA A 262 -2.04 -24.14 2.45
CA ALA A 262 -2.89 -24.10 3.63
C ALA A 262 -4.28 -24.69 3.34
N LYS A 263 -4.92 -25.25 4.37
CA LYS A 263 -6.34 -25.61 4.33
C LYS A 263 -7.18 -24.37 4.61
N ASP A 264 -8.45 -24.39 4.19
CA ASP A 264 -9.39 -23.33 4.50
C ASP A 264 -9.53 -23.10 6.00
N VAL A 265 -9.55 -21.82 6.39
CA VAL A 265 -9.53 -21.42 7.79
C VAL A 265 -10.95 -21.52 8.37
N VAL A 266 -11.16 -22.51 9.24
CA VAL A 266 -12.44 -22.71 9.94
C VAL A 266 -12.65 -21.58 10.96
N VAL A 267 -13.40 -20.56 10.57
CA VAL A 267 -13.85 -19.49 11.46
C VAL A 267 -14.85 -20.06 12.45
N LYS A 268 -14.52 -20.04 13.75
CA LYS A 268 -15.39 -20.53 14.82
C LYS A 268 -16.29 -19.39 15.32
N VAL A 269 -17.58 -19.67 15.50
CA VAL A 269 -18.50 -18.74 16.16
C VAL A 269 -18.21 -18.71 17.66
N GLU A 270 -17.77 -17.56 18.14
CA GLU A 270 -17.65 -17.27 19.57
C GLU A 270 -19.05 -16.98 20.13
N LYS A 271 -19.41 -17.58 21.26
CA LYS A 271 -20.74 -17.36 21.86
C LYS A 271 -20.79 -16.01 22.56
N ASP A 272 -21.86 -15.26 22.29
CA ASP A 272 -22.19 -14.11 23.11
C ASP A 272 -22.84 -14.58 24.42
N HIS A 273 -22.19 -14.26 25.54
CA HIS A 273 -22.64 -14.54 26.90
C HIS A 273 -23.13 -13.29 27.62
N SER A 274 -23.13 -12.11 26.98
CA SER A 274 -23.71 -10.89 27.53
C SER A 274 -25.23 -10.94 27.56
N SER A 275 -25.84 -10.26 28.53
CA SER A 275 -27.30 -10.18 28.69
C SER A 275 -27.97 -9.19 27.73
N THR A 276 -27.21 -8.43 26.94
CA THR A 276 -27.69 -7.30 26.14
C THR A 276 -28.20 -7.70 24.76
N LYS A 277 -29.12 -8.67 24.70
CA LYS A 277 -29.72 -9.17 23.44
C LYS A 277 -30.42 -8.10 22.60
N ASP A 278 -30.90 -7.03 23.24
CA ASP A 278 -31.66 -5.96 22.59
C ASP A 278 -30.80 -4.72 22.26
N GLN A 279 -29.47 -4.79 22.44
CA GLN A 279 -28.57 -3.69 22.13
C GLN A 279 -28.15 -3.72 20.65
N GLN A 280 -28.29 -2.58 19.96
CA GLN A 280 -27.82 -2.44 18.58
C GLN A 280 -26.30 -2.67 18.51
N VAL A 281 -25.91 -3.65 17.69
CA VAL A 281 -24.51 -4.07 17.48
C VAL A 281 -23.90 -3.39 16.25
N ASP A 282 -24.73 -3.18 15.23
CA ASP A 282 -24.33 -2.80 13.87
C ASP A 282 -24.87 -1.40 13.55
N ASP A 283 -24.07 -0.55 12.91
CA ASP A 283 -24.56 0.69 12.29
C ASP A 283 -25.30 0.41 10.95
N GLU A 284 -25.89 1.44 10.33
CA GLU A 284 -26.69 1.30 9.10
C GLU A 284 -25.91 0.69 7.91
N ASP A 285 -24.58 0.83 7.92
CA ASP A 285 -23.66 0.21 6.96
C ASP A 285 -23.32 -1.25 7.32
N GLY A 286 -23.78 -1.78 8.45
CA GLY A 286 -23.41 -3.09 8.96
C GLY A 286 -21.95 -3.17 9.45
N HIS A 287 -21.34 -2.06 9.89
CA HIS A 287 -20.12 -2.14 10.69
C HIS A 287 -20.47 -2.32 12.17
N TYR A 288 -19.63 -3.09 12.88
CA TYR A 288 -19.68 -3.19 14.33
C TYR A 288 -19.56 -1.80 14.99
N ILE A 289 -20.36 -1.53 16.01
CA ILE A 289 -20.31 -0.31 16.83
C ILE A 289 -19.17 -0.47 17.85
N VAL A 290 -18.03 0.16 17.53
CA VAL A 290 -16.80 0.09 18.34
C VAL A 290 -16.91 1.00 19.55
N ASN A 291 -17.24 0.42 20.70
CA ASN A 291 -17.14 1.07 22.00
C ASN A 291 -15.73 0.88 22.58
N VAL A 292 -15.07 1.98 22.96
CA VAL A 292 -13.74 1.96 23.61
C VAL A 292 -13.89 1.56 25.08
N ASP A 293 -12.87 0.88 25.62
CA ASP A 293 -12.82 0.27 26.96
C ASP A 293 -13.87 -0.82 27.24
N ALA A 294 -14.70 -1.17 26.24
CA ALA A 294 -15.65 -2.27 26.29
C ALA A 294 -15.03 -3.61 25.85
N ASP A 295 -15.59 -4.71 26.35
CA ASP A 295 -15.25 -6.04 25.87
C ASP A 295 -15.90 -6.34 24.50
N LEU A 296 -15.08 -6.77 23.54
CA LEU A 296 -15.52 -7.39 22.27
C LEU A 296 -15.92 -8.84 22.52
N THR A 297 -15.16 -9.58 23.34
CA THR A 297 -15.55 -10.89 23.88
C THR A 297 -15.00 -11.01 25.30
N GLU A 298 -15.36 -12.07 26.05
CA GLU A 298 -14.79 -12.34 27.39
C GLU A 298 -13.25 -12.22 27.42
N ARG A 299 -12.58 -12.53 26.29
CA ARG A 299 -11.12 -12.53 26.14
C ARG A 299 -10.53 -11.20 25.66
N TYR A 300 -11.27 -10.37 24.92
CA TYR A 300 -10.71 -9.23 24.18
C TYR A 300 -11.39 -7.92 24.58
N THR A 301 -10.65 -7.03 25.26
CA THR A 301 -11.10 -5.66 25.56
C THR A 301 -10.62 -4.69 24.50
N ILE A 302 -11.51 -3.87 23.95
CA ILE A 302 -11.19 -2.83 22.95
C ILE A 302 -10.51 -1.66 23.66
N LEU A 303 -9.31 -1.28 23.22
CA LEU A 303 -8.55 -0.14 23.77
C LEU A 303 -8.63 1.10 22.88
N LYS A 304 -8.76 0.94 21.56
CA LYS A 304 -8.70 2.06 20.60
C LYS A 304 -9.20 1.65 19.21
N LEU A 305 -9.86 2.57 18.50
CA LEU A 305 -10.01 2.45 17.04
C LEU A 305 -8.69 2.82 16.35
N LEU A 306 -8.12 1.90 15.56
CA LEU A 306 -6.90 2.12 14.77
C LEU A 306 -7.21 2.61 13.35
N GLY A 307 -8.32 2.17 12.77
CA GLY A 307 -8.75 2.62 11.43
C GLY A 307 -10.13 2.09 11.04
N GLN A 308 -10.69 2.65 9.96
CA GLN A 308 -11.94 2.23 9.35
C GLN A 308 -11.82 2.36 7.84
N GLY A 309 -12.38 1.39 7.10
CA GLY A 309 -12.42 1.40 5.64
C GLY A 309 -13.58 0.55 5.13
N THR A 310 -13.77 0.50 3.82
CA THR A 310 -14.91 -0.16 3.13
C THR A 310 -15.30 -1.55 3.65
N PHE A 311 -14.32 -2.37 4.07
CA PHE A 311 -14.51 -3.74 4.54
C PHE A 311 -14.86 -3.88 6.03
N GLY A 312 -14.57 -2.89 6.88
CA GLY A 312 -14.58 -3.09 8.33
C GLY A 312 -13.92 -1.98 9.16
N LYS A 313 -13.80 -2.24 10.46
CA LYS A 313 -13.10 -1.38 11.46
C LYS A 313 -11.93 -2.19 12.04
N VAL A 314 -10.80 -1.54 12.30
CA VAL A 314 -9.61 -2.17 12.93
C VAL A 314 -9.41 -1.56 14.31
N VAL A 315 -9.31 -2.41 15.33
CA VAL A 315 -9.15 -1.97 16.73
C VAL A 315 -7.85 -2.48 17.35
N GLU A 316 -7.29 -1.69 18.26
CA GLU A 316 -6.33 -2.13 19.25
C GLU A 316 -7.10 -2.82 20.38
N ALA A 317 -6.69 -4.02 20.77
CA ALA A 317 -7.34 -4.76 21.82
C ALA A 317 -6.35 -5.48 22.76
N TYR A 318 -6.77 -5.69 24.01
CA TYR A 318 -6.03 -6.47 25.00
C TYR A 318 -6.51 -7.93 25.03
N ASP A 319 -5.64 -8.87 24.71
CA ASP A 319 -5.89 -10.31 24.82
C ASP A 319 -5.67 -10.75 26.28
N LYS A 320 -6.73 -10.78 27.09
CA LYS A 320 -6.68 -11.14 28.52
C LYS A 320 -6.07 -12.52 28.77
N ARG A 321 -6.18 -13.44 27.80
CA ARG A 321 -5.64 -14.81 27.89
C ARG A 321 -4.12 -14.84 27.71
N LYS A 322 -3.59 -14.05 26.76
CA LYS A 322 -2.14 -13.94 26.51
C LYS A 322 -1.46 -12.91 27.43
N GLY A 323 -2.19 -11.90 27.89
CA GLY A 323 -1.68 -10.77 28.67
C GLY A 323 -1.04 -9.68 27.82
N THR A 324 -1.34 -9.64 26.51
CA THR A 324 -0.64 -8.79 25.52
C THR A 324 -1.63 -8.07 24.61
N LYS A 325 -1.17 -6.99 23.97
CA LYS A 325 -1.95 -6.28 22.95
C LYS A 325 -2.00 -7.03 21.61
N CYS A 326 -3.00 -6.72 20.82
CA CYS A 326 -3.23 -7.22 19.47
C CYS A 326 -3.96 -6.17 18.62
N ALA A 327 -3.93 -6.34 17.30
CA ALA A 327 -4.88 -5.69 16.41
C ALA A 327 -5.97 -6.70 16.01
N ILE A 328 -7.21 -6.22 15.87
CA ILE A 328 -8.36 -7.02 15.42
C ILE A 328 -9.04 -6.29 14.26
N LYS A 329 -9.07 -6.91 13.07
CA LYS A 329 -9.82 -6.46 11.89
C LYS A 329 -11.24 -7.05 12.00
N ILE A 330 -12.22 -6.20 12.29
CA ILE A 330 -13.64 -6.56 12.44
C ILE A 330 -14.33 -6.27 11.10
N ILE A 331 -14.62 -7.33 10.35
CA ILE A 331 -15.23 -7.27 9.01
C ILE A 331 -16.74 -6.98 9.14
N ARG A 332 -17.31 -6.17 8.24
CA ARG A 332 -18.75 -5.82 8.21
C ARG A 332 -19.66 -7.06 8.18
N SER A 333 -20.85 -6.92 8.76
CA SER A 333 -21.95 -7.91 8.88
C SER A 333 -22.63 -8.23 7.53
N VAL A 334 -21.98 -7.96 6.40
CA VAL A 334 -22.53 -8.05 5.04
C VAL A 334 -21.88 -9.24 4.32
N PRO A 335 -22.66 -10.16 3.70
CA PRO A 335 -22.14 -11.38 3.08
C PRO A 335 -20.91 -11.15 2.19
N LYS A 336 -20.99 -10.25 1.19
CA LYS A 336 -19.89 -9.97 0.25
C LYS A 336 -18.54 -9.65 0.93
N TYR A 337 -18.54 -8.98 2.09
CA TYR A 337 -17.30 -8.66 2.82
C TYR A 337 -16.83 -9.82 3.69
N ARG A 338 -17.75 -10.60 4.26
CA ARG A 338 -17.46 -11.85 4.99
C ARG A 338 -16.91 -12.94 4.06
N ASP A 339 -17.41 -13.00 2.83
CA ASP A 339 -16.98 -13.97 1.82
C ASP A 339 -15.60 -13.59 1.26
N ALA A 340 -15.38 -12.32 0.93
CA ALA A 340 -14.06 -11.80 0.57
C ALA A 340 -12.99 -12.01 1.69
N SER A 341 -13.34 -11.81 2.97
CA SER A 341 -12.36 -11.97 4.06
C SER A 341 -11.93 -13.42 4.32
N ARG A 342 -12.66 -14.43 3.81
CA ARG A 342 -12.18 -15.82 3.82
C ARG A 342 -11.02 -16.03 2.84
N ILE A 343 -10.97 -15.28 1.74
CA ILE A 343 -9.82 -15.26 0.82
C ILE A 343 -8.58 -14.70 1.55
N GLU A 344 -8.75 -13.58 2.28
CA GLU A 344 -7.68 -12.98 3.11
C GLU A 344 -7.18 -13.97 4.18
N LEU A 345 -8.08 -14.66 4.89
CA LEU A 345 -7.71 -15.67 5.88
C LEU A 345 -6.92 -16.85 5.27
N ARG A 346 -7.32 -17.35 4.10
CA ARG A 346 -6.63 -18.42 3.37
C ARG A 346 -5.24 -17.98 2.90
N VAL A 347 -5.08 -16.74 2.44
CA VAL A 347 -3.78 -16.15 2.11
C VAL A 347 -2.91 -16.05 3.37
N LEU A 348 -3.41 -15.43 4.44
CA LEU A 348 -2.69 -15.27 5.71
C LEU A 348 -2.25 -16.61 6.32
N ALA A 349 -3.09 -17.65 6.25
CA ALA A 349 -2.73 -19.00 6.67
C ALA A 349 -1.65 -19.64 5.79
N THR A 350 -1.65 -19.35 4.49
CA THR A 350 -0.59 -19.80 3.56
C THR A 350 0.75 -19.13 3.86
N LEU A 351 0.74 -17.83 4.16
CA LEU A 351 1.94 -17.09 4.59
C LEU A 351 2.51 -17.68 5.89
N ALA A 352 1.68 -17.82 6.93
CA ALA A 352 2.09 -18.34 8.24
C ALA A 352 2.54 -19.82 8.19
N ALA A 353 2.04 -20.61 7.25
CA ALA A 353 2.49 -22.00 7.04
C ALA A 353 3.88 -22.09 6.39
N ASN A 354 4.22 -21.16 5.50
CA ASN A 354 5.46 -21.20 4.72
C ASN A 354 6.60 -20.35 5.31
N ASP A 355 6.29 -19.33 6.15
CA ASP A 355 7.28 -18.58 6.93
C ASP A 355 7.04 -18.76 8.43
N LYS A 356 7.55 -19.87 8.99
CA LYS A 356 7.39 -20.21 10.42
C LYS A 356 7.99 -19.16 11.37
N TYR A 357 8.89 -18.29 10.90
CA TYR A 357 9.69 -17.40 11.76
C TYR A 357 9.55 -15.91 11.40
N ASN A 358 8.61 -15.53 10.53
CA ASN A 358 8.48 -14.17 9.99
C ASN A 358 9.83 -13.59 9.54
N ALA A 359 10.57 -14.31 8.70
CA ALA A 359 11.78 -13.83 8.05
C ALA A 359 11.45 -12.86 6.89
N ASN A 360 10.36 -13.14 6.18
CA ASN A 360 9.90 -12.40 4.99
C ASN A 360 8.91 -11.28 5.33
N ARG A 361 8.83 -10.88 6.61
CA ARG A 361 8.25 -9.61 7.09
C ARG A 361 6.78 -9.36 6.68
N CYS A 362 6.01 -10.41 6.42
CA CYS A 362 4.57 -10.31 6.22
C CYS A 362 3.83 -10.33 7.58
N ILE A 363 2.62 -9.76 7.67
CA ILE A 363 1.86 -9.82 8.93
C ILE A 363 1.42 -11.25 9.26
N HIS A 364 1.73 -11.69 10.48
CA HIS A 364 1.34 -13.00 10.96
C HIS A 364 -0.06 -12.97 11.58
N PHE A 365 -0.90 -13.84 11.05
CA PHE A 365 -2.19 -14.20 11.61
C PHE A 365 -2.02 -14.97 12.93
N ARG A 366 -2.74 -14.54 13.98
CA ARG A 366 -2.78 -15.24 15.27
C ARG A 366 -3.93 -16.22 15.34
N GLU A 367 -5.14 -15.77 15.01
CA GLU A 367 -6.40 -16.53 15.07
C GLU A 367 -7.56 -15.71 14.48
N CYS A 368 -8.68 -16.38 14.15
CA CYS A 368 -9.94 -15.74 13.79
C CYS A 368 -11.12 -16.37 14.54
N PHE A 369 -12.17 -15.58 14.69
CA PHE A 369 -13.46 -16.01 15.20
C PHE A 369 -14.58 -15.21 14.49
N ASP A 370 -15.80 -15.72 14.54
CA ASP A 370 -17.00 -14.98 14.19
C ASP A 370 -17.67 -14.54 15.49
N PHE A 371 -17.97 -13.26 15.65
CA PHE A 371 -18.70 -12.73 16.80
C PHE A 371 -19.80 -11.80 16.31
N ARG A 372 -21.05 -12.07 16.71
CA ARG A 372 -22.23 -11.31 16.29
C ARG A 372 -22.31 -11.08 14.76
N ASN A 373 -22.00 -12.11 13.96
CA ASN A 373 -21.95 -12.05 12.48
C ASN A 373 -20.85 -11.14 11.90
N HIS A 374 -19.83 -10.77 12.68
CA HIS A 374 -18.59 -10.18 12.19
C HIS A 374 -17.46 -11.22 12.19
N ILE A 375 -16.76 -11.37 11.06
CA ILE A 375 -15.48 -12.10 11.04
C ILE A 375 -14.42 -11.19 11.65
N CYS A 376 -13.82 -11.65 12.74
CA CYS A 376 -12.75 -10.97 13.46
C CYS A 376 -11.41 -11.66 13.18
N ILE A 377 -10.48 -10.95 12.54
CA ILE A 377 -9.13 -11.43 12.25
C ILE A 377 -8.15 -10.82 13.25
N VAL A 378 -7.46 -11.65 14.05
CA VAL A 378 -6.53 -11.21 15.09
C VAL A 378 -5.09 -11.35 14.61
N THR A 379 -4.29 -10.29 14.76
CA THR A 379 -2.87 -10.26 14.39
C THR A 379 -2.00 -9.76 15.54
N ASP A 380 -0.68 -9.74 15.32
CA ASP A 380 0.20 -8.85 16.08
C ASP A 380 -0.25 -7.39 15.98
N LEU A 381 0.09 -6.60 17.00
CA LEU A 381 0.00 -5.14 16.96
C LEU A 381 1.37 -4.58 16.61
N TYR A 382 1.44 -3.73 15.60
CA TYR A 382 2.64 -2.98 15.21
C TYR A 382 2.38 -1.47 15.38
N GLY A 383 3.36 -0.64 15.01
CA GLY A 383 3.20 0.81 14.97
C GLY A 383 2.33 1.31 13.82
N GLN A 384 2.30 2.63 13.65
CA GLN A 384 1.60 3.31 12.56
C GLN A 384 2.14 2.93 11.16
N SER A 385 1.36 3.24 10.12
CA SER A 385 1.81 3.05 8.73
C SER A 385 2.96 3.98 8.37
N VAL A 386 3.75 3.61 7.36
CA VAL A 386 4.82 4.46 6.81
C VAL A 386 4.22 5.75 6.23
N PHE A 387 3.01 5.68 5.65
CA PHE A 387 2.24 6.87 5.24
C PHE A 387 1.95 7.81 6.41
N ASP A 388 1.42 7.29 7.53
CA ASP A 388 1.10 8.11 8.71
C ASP A 388 2.36 8.72 9.33
N PHE A 389 3.49 8.02 9.28
CA PHE A 389 4.78 8.59 9.69
C PHE A 389 5.21 9.74 8.77
N LEU A 390 5.14 9.55 7.44
CA LEU A 390 5.48 10.56 6.46
C LEU A 390 4.56 11.81 6.58
N LYS A 391 3.25 11.61 6.75
CA LYS A 391 2.23 12.63 7.02
C LYS A 391 2.51 13.38 8.34
N ALA A 392 2.81 12.66 9.43
CA ALA A 392 3.20 13.26 10.71
C ALA A 392 4.57 13.96 10.67
N ASN A 393 5.42 13.63 9.70
CA ASN A 393 6.68 14.30 9.38
C ASN A 393 6.51 15.42 8.33
N GLN A 394 5.29 15.93 8.12
CA GLN A 394 4.98 17.01 7.16
C GLN A 394 5.42 16.71 5.71
N PHE A 395 5.40 15.43 5.33
CA PHE A 395 5.87 14.92 4.05
C PHE A 395 7.35 15.29 3.75
N VAL A 396 8.17 15.42 4.79
CA VAL A 396 9.63 15.53 4.65
C VAL A 396 10.20 14.11 4.46
N PRO A 397 10.99 13.86 3.41
CA PRO A 397 11.37 12.50 3.03
C PRO A 397 12.32 11.82 4.01
N PHE A 398 12.37 10.50 3.90
CA PHE A 398 13.22 9.66 4.73
C PHE A 398 14.72 9.86 4.43
N PRO A 399 15.64 9.47 5.33
CA PRO A 399 17.04 9.31 4.98
C PRO A 399 17.20 8.29 3.85
N SER A 400 18.18 8.49 2.98
CA SER A 400 18.42 7.60 1.83
C SER A 400 18.73 6.17 2.30
N THR A 401 19.43 6.02 3.43
CA THR A 401 19.67 4.69 4.05
C THR A 401 18.39 4.02 4.54
N HIS A 402 17.36 4.77 4.93
CA HIS A 402 16.06 4.20 5.28
C HIS A 402 15.30 3.76 4.03
N ILE A 403 15.37 4.52 2.93
CA ILE A 403 14.75 4.14 1.65
C ILE A 403 15.36 2.83 1.14
N GLN A 404 16.69 2.66 1.25
CA GLN A 404 17.39 1.40 0.96
C GLN A 404 16.95 0.26 1.90
N LYS A 405 16.86 0.49 3.21
CA LYS A 405 16.39 -0.53 4.17
C LYS A 405 14.91 -0.91 3.96
N PHE A 406 14.04 0.03 3.60
CA PHE A 406 12.65 -0.26 3.22
C PHE A 406 12.60 -1.06 1.91
N ALA A 407 13.34 -0.66 0.88
CA ALA A 407 13.41 -1.37 -0.39
C ALA A 407 13.88 -2.82 -0.23
N LYS A 408 14.95 -3.07 0.55
CA LYS A 408 15.46 -4.42 0.87
C LYS A 408 14.33 -5.28 1.46
N GLN A 409 13.65 -4.77 2.47
CA GLN A 409 12.56 -5.49 3.15
C GLN A 409 11.32 -5.71 2.26
N LEU A 410 10.96 -4.73 1.43
CA LEU A 410 9.84 -4.84 0.48
C LEU A 410 10.12 -5.89 -0.61
N PHE A 411 11.30 -5.87 -1.24
CA PHE A 411 11.66 -6.89 -2.22
C PHE A 411 11.83 -8.28 -1.60
N THR A 412 12.33 -8.38 -0.36
CA THR A 412 12.32 -9.66 0.39
C THR A 412 10.90 -10.18 0.58
N SER A 413 9.97 -9.33 1.02
CA SER A 413 8.56 -9.70 1.24
C SER A 413 7.91 -10.15 -0.08
N VAL A 414 8.03 -9.35 -1.14
CA VAL A 414 7.38 -9.61 -2.44
C VAL A 414 8.03 -10.78 -3.18
N ALA A 415 9.34 -11.02 -3.04
CA ALA A 415 9.98 -12.24 -3.55
C ALA A 415 9.46 -13.53 -2.87
N PHE A 416 8.96 -13.43 -1.64
CA PHE A 416 8.33 -14.55 -0.94
C PHE A 416 6.89 -14.76 -1.42
N LEU A 417 6.11 -13.69 -1.62
CA LEU A 417 4.77 -13.79 -2.21
C LEU A 417 4.83 -14.42 -3.61
N HIS A 418 5.74 -13.96 -4.48
CA HIS A 418 5.85 -14.46 -5.84
C HIS A 418 6.22 -15.96 -5.90
N ASP A 419 7.09 -16.44 -4.99
CA ASP A 419 7.42 -17.87 -4.87
C ASP A 419 6.28 -18.72 -4.28
N LEU A 420 5.30 -18.10 -3.62
CA LEU A 420 4.04 -18.73 -3.22
C LEU A 420 2.96 -18.68 -4.31
N ASN A 421 3.31 -18.30 -5.54
CA ASN A 421 2.39 -18.03 -6.65
C ASN A 421 1.36 -16.92 -6.33
N LEU A 422 1.69 -15.99 -5.42
CA LEU A 422 0.78 -14.98 -4.87
C LEU A 422 1.21 -13.57 -5.27
N ILE A 423 0.23 -12.73 -5.64
CA ILE A 423 0.40 -11.32 -6.01
C ILE A 423 -0.35 -10.48 -4.98
N HIS A 424 0.25 -9.40 -4.45
CA HIS A 424 -0.36 -8.54 -3.43
C HIS A 424 -1.42 -7.59 -4.02
N THR A 425 -1.17 -7.09 -5.23
CA THR A 425 -1.98 -6.17 -6.03
C THR A 425 -2.21 -4.76 -5.46
N ASP A 426 -2.38 -4.57 -4.14
CA ASP A 426 -2.58 -3.25 -3.50
C ASP A 426 -1.41 -2.81 -2.59
N LEU A 427 -0.19 -2.81 -3.13
CA LEU A 427 0.99 -2.25 -2.43
C LEU A 427 0.92 -0.71 -2.42
N LYS A 428 0.99 -0.12 -1.22
CA LYS A 428 0.95 1.33 -0.97
C LYS A 428 1.55 1.67 0.41
N PRO A 429 2.01 2.92 0.67
CA PRO A 429 2.61 3.32 1.95
C PRO A 429 1.72 3.12 3.19
N GLU A 430 0.40 3.09 3.03
CA GLU A 430 -0.57 2.77 4.09
C GLU A 430 -0.55 1.28 4.47
N ASN A 431 -0.26 0.39 3.50
CA ASN A 431 -0.21 -1.07 3.68
C ASN A 431 1.18 -1.57 4.14
N ILE A 432 2.04 -0.66 4.60
CA ILE A 432 3.33 -0.95 5.19
C ILE A 432 3.33 -0.38 6.60
N LEU A 433 3.35 -1.25 7.62
CA LEU A 433 3.44 -0.83 9.03
C LEU A 433 4.88 -0.80 9.50
N LEU A 434 5.21 0.15 10.38
CA LEU A 434 6.46 0.17 11.13
C LEU A 434 6.35 -0.77 12.32
N VAL A 435 7.35 -1.61 12.59
CA VAL A 435 7.38 -2.43 13.82
C VAL A 435 7.40 -1.52 15.06
N ASN A 436 8.15 -0.41 14.99
CA ASN A 436 8.18 0.63 16.00
C ASN A 436 8.35 2.00 15.34
N SER A 437 7.49 2.97 15.64
CA SER A 437 7.55 4.33 15.07
C SER A 437 8.37 5.33 15.89
N SER A 438 9.12 4.87 16.90
CA SER A 438 10.03 5.69 17.70
C SER A 438 11.07 6.39 16.82
N TYR A 439 11.23 7.69 17.01
CA TYR A 439 12.09 8.54 16.17
C TYR A 439 13.01 9.44 17.01
N GLN A 440 14.02 10.00 16.35
CA GLN A 440 14.80 11.14 16.78
C GLN A 440 14.57 12.29 15.79
N THR A 441 14.45 13.53 16.28
CA THR A 441 14.40 14.71 15.40
C THR A 441 15.81 15.18 15.09
N PHE A 442 16.09 15.46 13.82
CA PHE A 442 17.35 16.01 13.32
C PHE A 442 17.13 17.35 12.59
N THR A 443 18.16 18.19 12.60
CA THR A 443 18.22 19.39 11.75
C THR A 443 18.45 19.00 10.30
N TYR A 444 17.55 19.44 9.42
CA TYR A 444 17.59 19.11 7.99
C TYR A 444 18.00 20.33 7.15
N ASN A 445 17.41 21.51 7.41
CA ASN A 445 17.69 22.80 6.76
C ASN A 445 17.94 22.73 5.23
N ARG A 446 17.08 22.00 4.50
CA ARG A 446 17.22 21.75 3.05
C ARG A 446 15.90 21.95 2.30
N THR A 447 16.02 22.19 1.00
CA THR A 447 14.92 22.02 0.04
C THR A 447 14.61 20.53 -0.07
N VAL A 448 13.33 20.19 0.03
CA VAL A 448 12.80 18.83 -0.11
C VAL A 448 12.76 18.49 -1.61
N PRO A 449 13.33 17.35 -2.05
CA PRO A 449 13.14 16.84 -3.41
C PRO A 449 11.67 16.70 -3.76
N SER A 450 11.31 16.85 -5.04
CA SER A 450 9.93 16.66 -5.49
C SER A 450 9.89 16.16 -6.93
N SER A 451 8.90 15.35 -7.26
CA SER A 451 8.60 14.91 -8.63
C SER A 451 8.22 16.07 -9.57
N SER A 452 7.86 17.24 -9.02
CA SER A 452 7.45 18.41 -9.81
C SER A 452 8.50 19.53 -9.84
N THR A 453 8.57 20.24 -10.97
CA THR A 453 9.27 21.54 -11.12
C THR A 453 8.52 22.70 -10.45
N THR A 454 7.21 22.56 -10.22
CA THR A 454 6.37 23.62 -9.62
C THR A 454 6.24 23.53 -8.08
N VAL A 455 6.79 22.47 -7.47
CA VAL A 455 6.76 22.26 -6.02
C VAL A 455 8.15 22.47 -5.45
N ALA A 456 8.31 23.54 -4.67
CA ALA A 456 9.52 23.86 -3.93
C ALA A 456 9.20 23.99 -2.43
N ARG A 457 9.35 22.89 -1.68
CA ARG A 457 9.17 22.85 -0.22
C ARG A 457 10.54 22.93 0.45
N THR A 458 10.65 23.60 1.60
CA THR A 458 11.84 23.57 2.46
C THR A 458 11.47 23.09 3.85
N ALA A 459 12.39 22.39 4.52
CA ALA A 459 12.17 21.88 5.86
C ALA A 459 13.38 22.15 6.76
N ARG A 460 13.12 22.67 7.97
CA ARG A 460 14.17 22.96 8.97
C ARG A 460 14.61 21.71 9.73
N HIS A 461 13.66 20.81 10.02
CA HIS A 461 13.89 19.59 10.78
C HIS A 461 13.24 18.40 10.07
N ARG A 462 13.69 17.18 10.38
CA ARG A 462 12.95 15.95 10.06
C ARG A 462 12.99 14.95 11.21
N ARG A 463 11.92 14.16 11.34
CA ARG A 463 11.84 12.99 12.21
C ARG A 463 12.48 11.82 11.47
N VAL A 464 13.41 11.13 12.13
CA VAL A 464 14.11 9.96 11.61
C VAL A 464 13.88 8.79 12.55
N LEU A 465 13.38 7.68 12.02
CA LEU A 465 13.11 6.48 12.79
C LEU A 465 14.38 5.96 13.48
N LEU A 466 14.25 5.45 14.70
CA LEU A 466 15.33 4.74 15.38
C LEU A 466 15.50 3.31 14.82
N ASP A 467 14.43 2.75 14.25
CA ASP A 467 14.48 1.52 13.48
C ASP A 467 13.52 1.58 12.27
N PRO A 468 13.99 1.36 11.03
CA PRO A 468 13.16 1.25 9.84
C PRO A 468 12.64 -0.18 9.56
N GLU A 469 12.56 -1.07 10.57
CA GLU A 469 11.93 -2.39 10.41
C GLU A 469 10.43 -2.28 10.10
N ILE A 470 9.97 -2.96 9.03
CA ILE A 470 8.59 -2.92 8.54
C ILE A 470 7.88 -4.28 8.54
N ARG A 471 6.55 -4.25 8.43
CA ARG A 471 5.68 -5.39 8.13
C ARG A 471 4.68 -5.05 7.02
N LEU A 472 4.52 -5.96 6.07
CA LEU A 472 3.55 -5.85 4.97
C LEU A 472 2.15 -6.34 5.40
N ILE A 473 1.09 -5.59 5.08
CA ILE A 473 -0.29 -5.82 5.54
C ILE A 473 -1.36 -5.71 4.43
N ASP A 474 -2.61 -6.03 4.78
CA ASP A 474 -3.83 -5.90 3.94
C ASP A 474 -3.84 -6.78 2.69
N PHE A 475 -3.60 -8.09 2.89
CA PHE A 475 -3.73 -9.15 1.88
C PHE A 475 -5.17 -9.39 1.38
N GLY A 476 -6.15 -8.52 1.72
CA GLY A 476 -7.54 -8.63 1.28
C GLY A 476 -7.77 -8.39 -0.22
N SER A 477 -6.76 -7.92 -0.95
CA SER A 477 -6.75 -7.85 -2.42
C SER A 477 -5.69 -8.77 -3.06
N ALA A 478 -5.04 -9.64 -2.27
CA ALA A 478 -4.02 -10.54 -2.78
C ALA A 478 -4.66 -11.70 -3.56
N THR A 479 -4.08 -12.04 -4.71
CA THR A 479 -4.64 -12.99 -5.69
C THR A 479 -3.57 -14.02 -6.05
N PHE A 480 -3.91 -15.30 -6.01
CA PHE A 480 -3.01 -16.34 -6.54
C PHE A 480 -2.99 -16.28 -8.08
N ASN A 481 -1.83 -16.46 -8.70
CA ASN A 481 -1.65 -16.29 -10.15
C ASN A 481 -2.42 -17.35 -10.98
N ASP A 482 -2.92 -18.42 -10.35
CA ASP A 482 -3.83 -19.43 -10.93
C ASP A 482 -5.34 -19.17 -10.66
N GLU A 483 -5.71 -18.05 -10.02
CA GLU A 483 -7.11 -17.66 -9.74
C GLU A 483 -7.65 -16.54 -10.65
N TYR A 484 -8.90 -16.12 -10.45
CA TYR A 484 -9.53 -15.06 -11.24
C TYR A 484 -8.86 -13.69 -11.02
N HIS A 485 -8.45 -13.05 -12.11
CA HIS A 485 -7.82 -11.73 -12.09
C HIS A 485 -8.83 -10.63 -12.46
N SER A 486 -9.19 -9.80 -11.47
CA SER A 486 -9.96 -8.56 -11.70
C SER A 486 -9.29 -7.67 -12.74
N SER A 487 -10.05 -7.12 -13.70
CA SER A 487 -9.53 -6.19 -14.71
C SER A 487 -8.90 -4.92 -14.11
N VAL A 488 -9.31 -4.52 -12.90
CA VAL A 488 -8.78 -3.36 -12.18
C VAL A 488 -8.36 -3.75 -10.76
N VAL A 489 -7.05 -3.63 -10.50
CA VAL A 489 -6.42 -3.76 -9.17
C VAL A 489 -5.52 -2.55 -8.88
N SER A 490 -4.87 -2.54 -7.72
CA SER A 490 -4.02 -1.45 -7.19
C SER A 490 -4.72 -0.11 -6.92
N THR A 491 -4.40 0.52 -5.79
CA THR A 491 -4.68 1.94 -5.53
C THR A 491 -4.00 2.81 -6.59
N ARG A 492 -4.70 3.82 -7.11
CA ARG A 492 -4.42 4.43 -8.42
C ARG A 492 -2.98 4.95 -8.60
N HIS A 493 -2.40 5.59 -7.59
CA HIS A 493 -1.06 6.21 -7.69
C HIS A 493 0.10 5.22 -7.85
N TYR A 494 -0.15 3.93 -7.55
CA TYR A 494 0.85 2.86 -7.60
C TYR A 494 0.56 1.87 -8.75
N ARG A 495 -0.52 2.08 -9.51
CA ARG A 495 -1.02 1.15 -10.53
C ARG A 495 -0.11 1.08 -11.76
N ALA A 496 0.28 -0.15 -12.11
CA ALA A 496 1.12 -0.46 -13.27
C ALA A 496 0.44 -0.17 -14.63
N PRO A 497 1.20 0.17 -15.69
CA PRO A 497 0.66 0.53 -17.00
C PRO A 497 -0.16 -0.61 -17.64
N GLU A 498 0.24 -1.87 -17.50
CA GLU A 498 -0.47 -3.02 -18.06
C GLU A 498 -1.92 -3.18 -17.52
N ILE A 499 -2.18 -2.73 -16.28
CA ILE A 499 -3.52 -2.69 -15.69
C ILE A 499 -4.34 -1.55 -16.32
N ILE A 500 -3.75 -0.36 -16.47
CA ILE A 500 -4.42 0.81 -17.08
C ILE A 500 -4.75 0.54 -18.56
N LEU A 501 -3.90 -0.24 -19.23
CA LEU A 501 -4.04 -0.63 -20.63
C LEU A 501 -4.87 -1.91 -20.85
N ASN A 502 -5.39 -2.52 -19.78
CA ASN A 502 -6.18 -3.76 -19.80
C ASN A 502 -5.51 -4.89 -20.63
N LEU A 503 -4.23 -5.14 -20.35
CA LEU A 503 -3.42 -6.17 -21.03
C LEU A 503 -3.28 -7.47 -20.23
N GLY A 504 -3.97 -7.56 -19.09
CA GLY A 504 -3.67 -8.53 -18.03
C GLY A 504 -2.51 -8.07 -17.15
N TRP A 505 -2.39 -8.67 -15.97
CA TRP A 505 -1.36 -8.39 -14.97
C TRP A 505 -0.98 -9.67 -14.25
N SER A 506 0.15 -9.63 -13.54
CA SER A 506 0.75 -10.73 -12.76
C SER A 506 1.81 -10.09 -11.84
N PHE A 507 2.70 -10.89 -11.24
CA PHE A 507 3.82 -10.49 -10.37
C PHE A 507 4.52 -9.15 -10.69
N PRO A 508 4.76 -8.73 -11.96
CA PRO A 508 5.42 -7.46 -12.25
C PRO A 508 4.66 -6.20 -11.81
N CYS A 509 3.35 -6.26 -11.55
CA CYS A 509 2.60 -5.07 -11.11
C CYS A 509 3.04 -4.60 -9.72
N ASP A 510 3.35 -5.52 -8.81
CA ASP A 510 3.81 -5.21 -7.46
C ASP A 510 5.19 -4.54 -7.47
N ILE A 511 6.04 -4.87 -8.44
CA ILE A 511 7.34 -4.21 -8.64
C ILE A 511 7.16 -2.75 -9.04
N TRP A 512 6.22 -2.46 -9.94
CA TRP A 512 5.89 -1.08 -10.33
C TRP A 512 5.38 -0.26 -9.13
N SER A 513 4.49 -0.86 -8.33
CA SER A 513 4.01 -0.25 -7.08
C SER A 513 5.16 0.09 -6.12
N ILE A 514 6.13 -0.82 -5.93
CA ILE A 514 7.34 -0.53 -5.13
C ILE A 514 8.13 0.64 -5.73
N GLY A 515 8.30 0.71 -7.06
CA GLY A 515 8.96 1.84 -7.71
C GLY A 515 8.33 3.18 -7.35
N CYS A 516 7.00 3.28 -7.43
CA CYS A 516 6.25 4.47 -7.03
C CYS A 516 6.46 4.81 -5.55
N ILE A 517 6.38 3.82 -4.65
CA ILE A 517 6.59 3.96 -3.21
C ILE A 517 8.00 4.47 -2.87
N LEU A 518 9.04 3.95 -3.52
CA LEU A 518 10.42 4.35 -3.26
C LEU A 518 10.73 5.78 -3.72
N VAL A 519 10.10 6.26 -4.79
CA VAL A 519 10.19 7.68 -5.20
C VAL A 519 9.42 8.56 -4.22
N GLU A 520 8.22 8.16 -3.80
CA GLU A 520 7.46 8.89 -2.77
C GLU A 520 8.21 8.98 -1.43
N PHE A 521 8.96 7.95 -1.03
CA PHE A 521 9.81 8.02 0.16
C PHE A 521 10.99 9.00 0.02
N PHE A 522 11.43 9.29 -1.22
CA PHE A 522 12.52 10.22 -1.55
C PHE A 522 12.06 11.67 -1.71
N THR A 523 10.82 11.90 -2.17
CA THR A 523 10.24 13.24 -2.38
C THR A 523 9.28 13.67 -1.26
N GLY A 524 8.57 12.72 -0.66
CA GLY A 524 7.38 12.97 0.15
C GLY A 524 6.13 13.31 -0.67
N ASP A 525 6.14 13.15 -2.00
CA ASP A 525 4.98 13.32 -2.87
C ASP A 525 4.76 12.10 -3.77
N ALA A 526 3.51 11.62 -3.85
CA ALA A 526 3.12 10.47 -4.64
C ALA A 526 3.38 10.71 -6.13
N LEU A 527 4.22 9.88 -6.75
CA LEU A 527 4.79 10.09 -8.08
C LEU A 527 3.73 10.30 -9.18
N PHE A 528 2.59 9.60 -9.07
CA PHE A 528 1.50 9.65 -10.05
C PHE A 528 0.18 10.07 -9.40
N GLN A 529 0.15 11.26 -8.79
CA GLN A 529 -1.05 11.84 -8.18
C GLN A 529 -2.04 12.36 -9.26
N THR A 530 -2.88 11.46 -9.78
CA THR A 530 -3.92 11.75 -10.77
C THR A 530 -5.18 10.92 -10.51
N HIS A 531 -6.31 11.29 -11.12
CA HIS A 531 -7.58 10.57 -11.10
C HIS A 531 -8.07 10.11 -12.48
N ASP A 532 -7.35 10.43 -13.56
CA ASP A 532 -7.64 9.98 -14.93
C ASP A 532 -6.64 8.90 -15.41
N ASN A 533 -6.99 8.12 -16.43
CA ASN A 533 -6.13 7.09 -17.02
C ASN A 533 -5.19 7.65 -18.11
N LEU A 534 -5.67 8.59 -18.94
CA LEU A 534 -4.89 9.15 -20.04
C LEU A 534 -3.82 10.12 -19.50
N GLU A 535 -4.18 10.94 -18.50
CA GLU A 535 -3.23 11.74 -17.74
C GLU A 535 -2.18 10.86 -17.05
N HIS A 536 -2.57 9.76 -16.41
CA HIS A 536 -1.62 8.86 -15.73
C HIS A 536 -0.58 8.30 -16.72
N LEU A 537 -1.01 7.78 -17.88
CA LEU A 537 -0.09 7.33 -18.92
C LEU A 537 0.81 8.46 -19.45
N ALA A 538 0.34 9.70 -19.48
CA ALA A 538 1.14 10.85 -19.88
C ALA A 538 2.15 11.29 -18.80
N MET A 539 1.81 11.17 -17.51
CA MET A 539 2.76 11.33 -16.41
C MET A 539 3.85 10.26 -16.47
N MET A 540 3.49 9.01 -16.81
CA MET A 540 4.46 7.95 -17.02
C MET A 540 5.43 8.25 -18.19
N GLU A 541 4.94 8.72 -19.35
CA GLU A 541 5.84 9.14 -20.46
C GLU A 541 6.75 10.33 -20.05
N ALA A 542 6.25 11.25 -19.22
CA ALA A 542 7.03 12.39 -18.72
C ALA A 542 8.13 11.98 -17.73
N VAL A 543 7.80 11.18 -16.72
CA VAL A 543 8.74 10.75 -15.66
C VAL A 543 9.80 9.79 -16.21
N CYS A 544 9.40 8.79 -17.00
CA CYS A 544 10.34 7.83 -17.61
C CYS A 544 11.18 8.47 -18.73
N GLY A 545 10.81 9.66 -19.22
CA GLY A 545 11.53 10.39 -20.28
C GLY A 545 11.45 9.73 -21.66
N GLY A 546 10.56 8.75 -21.84
CA GLY A 546 10.43 7.91 -23.02
C GLY A 546 8.97 7.58 -23.30
N LYS A 547 8.67 7.14 -24.52
CA LYS A 547 7.30 6.80 -24.92
C LYS A 547 6.95 5.37 -24.59
N LEU A 548 5.66 5.11 -24.39
CA LEU A 548 5.14 3.76 -24.20
C LEU A 548 5.60 2.83 -25.34
N ASP A 549 6.08 1.64 -24.96
CA ASP A 549 6.70 0.69 -25.88
C ASP A 549 5.76 0.33 -27.04
N ARG A 550 6.23 0.47 -28.28
CA ARG A 550 5.41 0.21 -29.47
C ARG A 550 4.79 -1.20 -29.50
N GLU A 551 5.41 -2.21 -28.90
CA GLU A 551 4.84 -3.55 -28.85
C GLU A 551 3.72 -3.69 -27.80
N ILE A 552 3.79 -2.95 -26.68
CA ILE A 552 2.69 -2.85 -25.71
C ILE A 552 1.49 -2.15 -26.37
N VAL A 553 1.74 -1.03 -27.06
CA VAL A 553 0.70 -0.35 -27.84
C VAL A 553 0.10 -1.28 -28.89
N LYS A 554 0.92 -2.06 -29.63
CA LYS A 554 0.41 -3.10 -30.55
C LYS A 554 -0.45 -4.16 -29.83
N GLN A 555 -0.14 -4.53 -28.59
CA GLN A 555 -0.96 -5.48 -27.81
C GLN A 555 -2.35 -4.90 -27.49
N VAL A 556 -2.45 -3.61 -27.15
CA VAL A 556 -3.76 -2.93 -26.97
C VAL A 556 -4.60 -3.02 -28.26
N TYR A 557 -4.01 -2.69 -29.42
CA TYR A 557 -4.67 -2.81 -30.73
C TYR A 557 -4.91 -4.27 -31.21
N LYS A 558 -4.38 -5.29 -30.50
CA LYS A 558 -4.66 -6.72 -30.73
C LYS A 558 -5.83 -7.20 -29.86
N ASN A 559 -5.77 -6.98 -28.54
CA ASN A 559 -6.82 -7.41 -27.59
C ASN A 559 -8.19 -6.83 -27.94
N ASP A 560 -8.22 -5.56 -28.34
CA ASP A 560 -9.41 -4.83 -28.80
C ASP A 560 -10.15 -5.52 -29.98
N LYS A 561 -9.47 -6.32 -30.82
CA LYS A 561 -10.11 -7.01 -31.96
C LYS A 561 -10.88 -8.28 -31.58
N GLY A 562 -10.67 -8.83 -30.39
CA GLY A 562 -11.29 -10.07 -29.93
C GLY A 562 -12.30 -9.91 -28.79
N SER A 563 -12.43 -8.70 -28.25
CA SER A 563 -13.19 -8.41 -27.03
C SER A 563 -14.46 -7.63 -27.34
N ARG A 564 -15.60 -8.06 -26.78
CA ARG A 564 -16.85 -7.27 -26.75
C ARG A 564 -16.91 -6.30 -25.57
N ASN A 565 -15.97 -6.39 -24.63
CA ASN A 565 -16.06 -5.71 -23.34
C ASN A 565 -15.64 -4.24 -23.48
N SER A 566 -16.49 -3.32 -23.01
CA SER A 566 -16.29 -1.87 -23.10
C SER A 566 -14.91 -1.40 -22.57
N ALA A 567 -14.38 -2.08 -21.55
CA ALA A 567 -13.09 -1.79 -20.95
C ALA A 567 -11.89 -1.90 -21.92
N SER A 568 -11.87 -2.85 -22.88
CA SER A 568 -10.77 -2.93 -23.86
C SER A 568 -10.84 -1.81 -24.91
N SER A 569 -12.06 -1.45 -25.34
CA SER A 569 -12.31 -0.31 -26.23
C SER A 569 -11.84 1.01 -25.60
N CYS A 570 -11.95 1.14 -24.26
CA CYS A 570 -11.46 2.31 -23.53
C CYS A 570 -9.92 2.44 -23.62
N ALA A 571 -9.18 1.37 -23.35
CA ALA A 571 -7.71 1.38 -23.41
C ALA A 571 -7.16 1.76 -24.81
N ARG A 572 -7.85 1.34 -25.88
CA ARG A 572 -7.50 1.75 -27.25
C ARG A 572 -7.70 3.25 -27.52
N SER A 573 -8.71 3.87 -26.92
CA SER A 573 -9.05 5.29 -27.13
C SER A 573 -7.91 6.24 -26.74
N TYR A 574 -7.04 5.79 -25.83
CA TYR A 574 -5.85 6.52 -25.39
C TYR A 574 -4.78 6.66 -26.48
N PHE A 575 -4.90 5.98 -27.65
CA PHE A 575 -3.87 5.99 -28.68
C PHE A 575 -4.34 6.47 -30.05
N LYS A 576 -3.52 7.32 -30.68
CA LYS A 576 -3.67 7.78 -32.07
C LYS A 576 -2.36 7.56 -32.80
N GLN A 577 -2.40 6.87 -33.95
CA GLN A 577 -1.22 6.53 -34.76
C GLN A 577 -0.08 5.83 -33.97
N TYR A 578 -0.44 4.90 -33.07
CA TYR A 578 0.51 4.20 -32.17
C TYR A 578 1.34 5.13 -31.26
N ARG A 579 0.75 6.26 -30.84
CA ARG A 579 1.28 7.18 -29.83
C ARG A 579 0.16 7.55 -28.86
N LEU A 580 0.49 7.92 -27.63
CA LEU A 580 -0.48 8.40 -26.66
C LEU A 580 -1.19 9.67 -27.22
N ASN A 581 -2.52 9.68 -27.16
CA ASN A 581 -3.38 10.75 -27.66
C ASN A 581 -3.48 11.90 -26.63
N TYR A 582 -2.33 12.34 -26.13
CA TYR A 582 -2.21 13.35 -25.08
C TYR A 582 -1.17 14.43 -25.42
N PRO A 583 -1.46 15.71 -25.19
CA PRO A 583 -2.80 16.26 -24.95
C PRO A 583 -3.64 16.25 -26.24
N ASN A 584 -4.94 16.07 -26.08
CA ASN A 584 -5.95 16.19 -27.13
C ASN A 584 -6.85 17.42 -26.90
N GLY A 585 -7.91 17.58 -27.71
CA GLY A 585 -8.83 18.71 -27.63
C GLY A 585 -9.65 18.80 -26.34
N GLU A 586 -9.89 17.67 -25.68
CA GLU A 586 -10.67 17.56 -24.43
C GLU A 586 -9.77 17.74 -23.19
N THR A 587 -8.45 17.66 -23.34
CA THR A 587 -7.51 17.65 -22.21
C THR A 587 -7.51 18.98 -21.45
N PRO A 588 -7.83 19.01 -20.13
CA PRO A 588 -7.84 20.24 -19.34
C PRO A 588 -6.52 21.02 -19.38
N SER A 589 -6.60 22.35 -19.23
CA SER A 589 -5.40 23.19 -19.15
C SER A 589 -4.60 22.96 -17.87
N GLY A 590 -5.28 22.62 -16.76
CA GLY A 590 -4.66 22.17 -15.51
C GLY A 590 -3.82 20.91 -15.71
N SER A 591 -4.43 19.86 -16.27
CA SER A 591 -3.78 18.60 -16.64
C SER A 591 -2.55 18.80 -17.53
N ARG A 592 -2.70 19.58 -18.61
CA ARG A 592 -1.59 19.98 -19.50
C ARG A 592 -0.46 20.68 -18.78
N LYS A 593 -0.75 21.54 -17.79
CA LYS A 593 0.28 22.21 -16.98
C LYS A 593 0.95 21.23 -16.02
N TYR A 594 0.17 20.36 -15.37
CA TYR A 594 0.63 19.41 -14.36
C TYR A 594 1.59 18.37 -14.95
N VAL A 595 1.21 17.69 -16.04
CA VAL A 595 2.10 16.73 -16.73
C VAL A 595 3.37 17.39 -17.28
N ARG A 596 3.28 18.63 -17.79
CA ARG A 596 4.47 19.40 -18.22
C ARG A 596 5.36 19.86 -17.05
N ALA A 597 4.83 19.86 -15.82
CA ALA A 597 5.57 20.21 -14.62
C ALA A 597 6.20 18.98 -13.94
N MET A 598 5.94 17.76 -14.41
CA MET A 598 6.65 16.56 -13.98
C MET A 598 8.11 16.62 -14.41
N LYS A 599 9.01 16.24 -13.50
CA LYS A 599 10.44 16.01 -13.77
C LYS A 599 10.64 14.60 -14.30
N LYS A 600 11.68 14.41 -15.10
CA LYS A 600 12.19 13.07 -15.43
C LYS A 600 12.81 12.41 -14.20
N LEU A 601 12.89 11.09 -14.20
CA LEU A 601 13.42 10.32 -13.07
C LEU A 601 14.84 10.77 -12.63
N HIS A 602 15.73 11.08 -13.58
CA HIS A 602 17.08 11.59 -13.33
C HIS A 602 17.15 13.07 -12.91
N GLU A 603 16.07 13.84 -13.10
CA GLU A 603 15.92 15.22 -12.61
C GLU A 603 15.35 15.21 -11.18
N THR A 604 14.52 14.21 -10.85
CA THR A 604 13.99 13.95 -9.49
C THR A 604 15.03 13.32 -8.58
N ILE A 605 15.84 12.38 -9.10
CA ILE A 605 16.94 11.71 -8.40
C ILE A 605 18.24 11.96 -9.19
N PRO A 606 18.92 13.10 -8.97
CA PRO A 606 20.17 13.41 -9.64
C PRO A 606 21.28 12.40 -9.28
N PRO A 607 21.98 11.79 -10.25
CA PRO A 607 23.05 10.82 -10.02
C PRO A 607 24.39 11.49 -9.62
N LEU A 608 24.33 12.35 -8.60
CA LEU A 608 25.47 13.13 -8.08
C LEU A 608 26.35 12.33 -7.11
N THR A 609 25.88 11.16 -6.67
CA THR A 609 26.60 10.20 -5.82
C THR A 609 26.43 8.80 -6.40
N GLU A 610 27.35 7.89 -6.11
CA GLU A 610 27.23 6.49 -6.55
C GLU A 610 25.95 5.85 -6.03
N PHE A 611 25.61 6.08 -4.76
CA PHE A 611 24.32 5.69 -4.16
C PHE A 611 23.12 6.16 -5.00
N ASN A 612 23.07 7.43 -5.42
CA ASN A 612 21.97 7.94 -6.23
C ASN A 612 22.00 7.38 -7.66
N ARG A 613 23.19 7.15 -8.23
CA ARG A 613 23.36 6.54 -9.56
C ARG A 613 22.81 5.12 -9.59
N GLN A 614 23.11 4.34 -8.56
CA GLN A 614 22.62 2.97 -8.40
C GLN A 614 21.12 2.92 -8.04
N PHE A 615 20.61 3.87 -7.27
CA PHE A 615 19.17 4.00 -7.00
C PHE A 615 18.38 4.35 -8.27
N LEU A 616 18.90 5.27 -9.07
CA LEU A 616 18.34 5.66 -10.37
C LEU A 616 18.35 4.49 -11.37
N ASP A 617 19.43 3.69 -11.42
CA ASP A 617 19.50 2.50 -12.27
C ASP A 617 18.47 1.43 -11.85
N LEU A 618 18.33 1.16 -10.54
CA LEU A 618 17.29 0.26 -10.03
C LEU A 618 15.89 0.72 -10.43
N LEU A 619 15.57 2.00 -10.21
CA LEU A 619 14.27 2.57 -10.58
C LEU A 619 14.05 2.56 -12.09
N THR A 620 15.09 2.72 -12.90
CA THR A 620 15.01 2.60 -14.37
C THR A 620 14.67 1.17 -14.80
N ARG A 621 15.16 0.15 -14.09
CA ARG A 621 14.80 -1.27 -14.30
C ARG A 621 13.40 -1.64 -13.78
N ILE A 622 12.87 -0.88 -12.82
CA ILE A 622 11.51 -1.03 -12.28
C ILE A 622 10.47 -0.36 -13.18
N PHE A 623 10.73 0.86 -13.67
CA PHE A 623 9.82 1.59 -14.56
C PHE A 623 9.91 1.17 -16.03
N VAL A 624 10.29 -0.09 -16.29
CA VAL A 624 10.16 -0.71 -17.61
C VAL A 624 8.68 -0.99 -17.87
N TYR A 625 8.16 -0.43 -18.97
CA TYR A 625 6.74 -0.57 -19.31
C TYR A 625 6.34 -2.02 -19.58
N ASP A 626 7.17 -2.80 -20.27
CA ASP A 626 6.88 -4.19 -20.60
C ASP A 626 7.04 -5.07 -19.34
N PRO A 627 5.96 -5.63 -18.77
CA PRO A 627 6.05 -6.41 -17.54
C PRO A 627 6.92 -7.67 -17.71
N LYS A 628 7.18 -8.14 -18.93
CA LYS A 628 8.07 -9.28 -19.22
C LYS A 628 9.55 -8.92 -19.27
N LYS A 629 9.88 -7.62 -19.25
CA LYS A 629 11.26 -7.08 -19.19
C LYS A 629 11.54 -6.31 -17.89
N ARG A 630 10.52 -6.10 -17.07
CA ARG A 630 10.62 -5.44 -15.76
C ARG A 630 11.37 -6.35 -14.79
N ILE A 631 12.27 -5.77 -14.00
CA ILE A 631 13.07 -6.52 -13.01
C ILE A 631 12.17 -7.27 -12.02
N THR A 632 12.51 -8.51 -11.67
CA THR A 632 11.80 -9.24 -10.61
C THR A 632 12.28 -8.82 -9.22
N ALA A 633 11.51 -9.10 -8.16
CA ALA A 633 11.93 -8.83 -6.79
C ALA A 633 13.25 -9.55 -6.41
N LYS A 634 13.48 -10.76 -6.95
CA LYS A 634 14.72 -11.52 -6.73
C LYS A 634 15.93 -10.88 -7.41
N GLU A 635 15.78 -10.39 -8.64
CA GLU A 635 16.84 -9.65 -9.33
C GLU A 635 17.09 -8.28 -8.68
N ALA A 636 16.04 -7.60 -8.21
CA ALA A 636 16.15 -6.35 -7.47
C ALA A 636 16.97 -6.53 -6.18
N LEU A 637 16.77 -7.62 -5.41
CA LEU A 637 17.62 -7.93 -4.24
C LEU A 637 19.11 -8.12 -4.59
N HIS A 638 19.45 -8.50 -5.83
CA HIS A 638 20.83 -8.62 -6.29
C HIS A 638 21.40 -7.30 -6.87
N HIS A 639 20.62 -6.23 -6.91
CA HIS A 639 21.04 -4.95 -7.50
C HIS A 639 22.22 -4.32 -6.74
N PRO A 640 23.24 -3.77 -7.44
CA PRO A 640 24.43 -3.20 -6.77
C PRO A 640 24.12 -2.11 -5.75
N TRP A 641 23.01 -1.37 -5.91
CA TRP A 641 22.53 -0.38 -4.93
C TRP A 641 22.44 -0.91 -3.48
N PHE A 642 22.16 -2.20 -3.28
CA PHE A 642 22.11 -2.78 -1.94
C PHE A 642 23.49 -3.08 -1.31
N LYS A 643 24.58 -2.74 -2.02
CA LYS A 643 25.97 -2.74 -1.52
C LYS A 643 26.49 -1.31 -1.26
N GLU A 644 25.75 -0.29 -1.66
CA GLU A 644 26.16 1.11 -1.50
C GLU A 644 26.01 1.56 -0.05
N SER A 645 27.10 2.02 0.56
CA SER A 645 27.11 2.62 1.89
C SER A 645 27.01 4.14 1.83
N LEU A 646 26.23 4.72 2.74
CA LEU A 646 26.04 6.17 2.85
C LEU A 646 25.89 6.57 4.32
N ASN A 647 26.62 7.62 4.74
CA ASN A 647 26.47 8.19 6.08
C ASN A 647 25.46 9.34 6.03
N ASP A 648 24.25 9.09 6.52
CA ASP A 648 23.22 10.11 6.76
C ASP A 648 22.65 10.03 8.19
N ASP A 649 21.71 10.91 8.52
CA ASP A 649 21.01 10.96 9.80
C ASP A 649 20.20 9.69 10.12
N GLY A 650 19.93 8.82 9.14
CA GLY A 650 19.43 7.46 9.37
C GLY A 650 20.48 6.55 10.03
N THR A 651 21.74 6.66 9.60
CA THR A 651 22.86 5.96 10.27
C THR A 651 23.11 6.49 11.68
N GLU A 652 22.94 7.80 11.90
CA GLU A 652 23.04 8.41 13.23
C GLU A 652 21.86 8.00 14.13
N ALA A 653 20.63 7.93 13.60
CA ALA A 653 19.47 7.43 14.35
C ALA A 653 19.66 5.98 14.80
N HIS A 654 20.25 5.13 13.95
CA HIS A 654 20.61 3.75 14.28
C HIS A 654 21.69 3.68 15.38
N LYS A 655 22.75 4.50 15.32
CA LYS A 655 23.76 4.62 16.40
C LYS A 655 23.12 5.07 17.72
N ILE A 656 22.18 6.02 17.66
CA ILE A 656 21.41 6.49 18.82
C ILE A 656 20.54 5.37 19.39
N ARG A 657 19.92 4.52 18.56
CA ARG A 657 19.19 3.33 19.03
C ARG A 657 20.11 2.38 19.81
N LEU A 658 21.22 1.97 19.21
CA LEU A 658 22.18 1.05 19.84
C LEU A 658 22.74 1.60 21.16
N SER A 659 23.00 2.92 21.24
CA SER A 659 23.44 3.58 22.47
C SER A 659 22.36 3.58 23.57
N ARG A 660 21.08 3.75 23.21
CA ARG A 660 19.95 3.66 24.15
C ARG A 660 19.76 2.21 24.64
N GLU A 661 19.80 1.24 23.74
CA GLU A 661 19.68 -0.19 24.06
C GLU A 661 20.84 -0.72 24.92
N ALA A 662 22.06 -0.21 24.72
CA ALA A 662 23.20 -0.52 25.59
C ALA A 662 22.96 -0.03 27.03
N LYS A 663 22.55 1.23 27.21
CA LYS A 663 22.26 1.83 28.52
C LYS A 663 21.11 1.13 29.25
N VAL A 664 20.05 0.75 28.54
CA VAL A 664 18.94 -0.02 29.14
C VAL A 664 19.39 -1.41 29.60
N ARG A 665 20.21 -2.12 28.79
CA ARG A 665 20.78 -3.42 29.19
C ARG A 665 21.69 -3.30 30.42
N GLU A 666 22.53 -2.28 30.48
CA GLU A 666 23.40 -1.96 31.63
C GLU A 666 22.57 -1.68 32.90
N GLN A 667 21.53 -0.84 32.80
CA GLN A 667 20.62 -0.54 33.91
C GLN A 667 19.91 -1.80 34.42
N GLN A 668 19.34 -2.62 33.53
CA GLN A 668 18.71 -3.90 33.90
C GLN A 668 19.71 -4.88 34.54
N GLU A 669 20.98 -4.88 34.12
CA GLU A 669 21.99 -5.73 34.77
C GLU A 669 22.40 -5.20 36.15
N ALA A 670 22.55 -3.89 36.32
CA ALA A 670 22.79 -3.27 37.62
C ALA A 670 21.63 -3.52 38.59
N GLU A 671 20.38 -3.45 38.12
CA GLU A 671 19.18 -3.76 38.89
C GLU A 671 19.15 -5.24 39.32
N ARG A 672 19.34 -6.19 38.40
CA ARG A 672 19.41 -7.63 38.73
C ARG A 672 20.56 -7.96 39.71
N ARG A 673 21.73 -7.33 39.55
CA ARG A 673 22.86 -7.47 40.49
C ARG A 673 22.50 -6.91 41.88
N ARG A 674 21.71 -5.84 41.96
CA ARG A 674 21.18 -5.27 43.20
C ARG A 674 20.14 -6.19 43.85
N GLU A 675 19.15 -6.67 43.10
CA GLU A 675 18.15 -7.64 43.59
C GLU A 675 18.83 -8.89 44.16
N GLU A 676 19.85 -9.42 43.47
CA GLU A 676 20.59 -10.59 43.95
C GLU A 676 21.39 -10.27 45.23
N ALA A 677 22.01 -9.10 45.33
CA ALA A 677 22.74 -8.68 46.53
C ALA A 677 21.80 -8.49 47.73
N GLU A 678 20.63 -7.86 47.55
CA GLU A 678 19.61 -7.71 48.58
C GLU A 678 19.04 -9.08 49.01
N ARG A 679 18.80 -9.98 48.05
CA ARG A 679 18.34 -11.35 48.32
C ARG A 679 19.38 -12.18 49.08
N ARG A 680 20.68 -12.07 48.74
CA ARG A 680 21.79 -12.70 49.47
C ARG A 680 21.91 -12.15 50.91
N ARG A 681 21.74 -10.83 51.11
CA ARG A 681 21.72 -10.22 52.46
C ARG A 681 20.58 -10.78 53.31
N ALA A 682 19.35 -10.82 52.79
CA ALA A 682 18.20 -11.37 53.48
C ALA A 682 18.33 -12.88 53.78
N GLU A 683 19.09 -13.64 52.98
CA GLU A 683 19.38 -15.05 53.24
C GLU A 683 20.41 -15.22 54.39
N THR A 684 21.47 -14.39 54.43
CA THR A 684 22.42 -14.34 55.55
C THR A 684 21.74 -13.92 56.86
N GLU A 685 20.87 -12.92 56.83
CA GLU A 685 20.11 -12.45 58.00
C GLU A 685 19.19 -13.56 58.55
N ARG A 686 18.43 -14.23 57.67
CA ARG A 686 17.60 -15.41 58.02
C ARG A 686 18.39 -16.63 58.46
N ARG A 687 19.70 -16.68 58.18
CA ARG A 687 20.61 -17.70 58.71
C ARG A 687 21.04 -17.32 60.12
N TYR A 688 21.48 -16.09 60.34
CA TYR A 688 21.89 -15.57 61.64
C TYR A 688 20.75 -15.62 62.67
N GLU A 689 19.51 -15.29 62.27
CA GLU A 689 18.31 -15.51 63.08
C GLU A 689 18.13 -16.98 63.52
N ARG A 690 18.40 -17.94 62.63
CA ARG A 690 18.25 -19.38 62.94
C ARG A 690 19.34 -19.86 63.89
N GLU A 691 20.56 -19.34 63.73
CA GLU A 691 21.69 -19.64 64.61
C GLU A 691 21.40 -19.10 66.03
N GLN A 692 21.02 -17.81 66.18
CA GLN A 692 20.60 -17.27 67.49
C GLN A 692 19.40 -18.02 68.11
N LYS A 693 18.36 -18.35 67.32
CA LYS A 693 17.20 -19.14 67.80
C LYS A 693 17.59 -20.58 68.17
N GLY A 694 18.68 -21.12 67.62
CA GLY A 694 19.29 -22.39 68.01
C GLY A 694 19.99 -22.28 69.36
N ASP A 695 20.89 -21.31 69.51
CA ASP A 695 21.67 -21.09 70.73
C ASP A 695 20.77 -20.73 71.93
N GLN A 696 19.75 -19.90 71.71
CA GLN A 696 18.78 -19.57 72.76
C GLN A 696 17.98 -20.78 73.24
N ARG A 697 17.63 -21.72 72.34
CA ARG A 697 17.01 -23.02 72.71
C ARG A 697 17.98 -23.95 73.42
N ARG A 698 19.26 -23.90 73.07
CA ARG A 698 20.32 -24.67 73.72
C ARG A 698 20.53 -24.21 75.16
N TYR A 699 20.70 -22.90 75.37
CA TYR A 699 20.78 -22.28 76.69
C TYR A 699 19.53 -22.55 77.55
N GLN A 700 18.33 -22.52 76.96
CA GLN A 700 17.09 -22.90 77.68
C GLN A 700 17.05 -24.37 78.10
N ARG A 701 17.67 -25.29 77.33
CA ARG A 701 17.84 -26.70 77.76
C ARG A 701 18.89 -26.84 78.85
N GLU A 702 20.05 -26.21 78.68
CA GLU A 702 21.17 -26.26 79.62
C GLU A 702 20.83 -25.59 80.98
N ARG A 703 19.77 -24.78 81.05
CA ARG A 703 19.19 -24.20 82.28
C ARG A 703 17.97 -24.98 82.83
N ALA A 704 17.53 -26.04 82.16
CA ALA A 704 16.42 -26.91 82.57
C ALA A 704 16.87 -28.32 83.02
N TYR A 705 18.18 -28.59 82.93
CA TYR A 705 18.91 -29.63 83.66
C TYR A 705 19.56 -29.04 84.91
#